data_AF-A0A6A6BR16-F1
#
_entry.id   AF-A0A6A6BR16-F1
#
_cell.length_a   1.000
_cell.length_b   1.000
_cell.length_c   1.000
_cell.angle_alpha   90.00
_cell.angle_beta   90.00
_cell.angle_gamma   90.00
#
_symmetry.space_group_name_H-M   'P 1'
#
loop_
_entity.id
_entity.type
_entity.pdbx_description
1 polymer ?
#
loop_
_entity_poly.entity_id
_entity_poly.type
_entity_poly.pdbx_seq_one_letter_code
_entity_poly.pdbx_strand_id
1 'polypeptide(L)'
;MTLPPRRATQGSLSGHDEVQTASQLIPPEVPDQSEVHQPRGLWSPLFLRPHTLALFACAYLMLSIILAALAWYSSIHKGICAVNLSNHYLWNYAPTALFTLFSVLWSQIDYRTRSIMPWVLMARKLQTADRSVLLDYVSPNLVSAWIKAIKAKDIPVAISIFGAVLNKLLIILSTSLFTLDIVNYTTASITTEGGKSFVASAFNASLVNQEPVARVFGTEHLEMGYTIGTSKKYAAEVPPLRNSSSTLENTSQVDIISASLDCEDAGQLQNSSISATGTGVHIGSSPNGDNETYYNNELFFENHNGTETIYQMLPYVSPYLGGYRMRATLNSSSCSSIQVAGGVLGYPNTLMDRSPTLNCSDDSYRFVFGLYGETSTGERGGGSQFLVCKPTYRVQAANMTYKYDTSEGNKWTIKNFTGDRKLENFTAETIFEGFYGAIKDLNITVLLNRTSPQAHIDPFLHDLELLKSTLIELYEATTAQILSQHLLVENTKTFQVAEIRAQSRLQLQGYGLWSTECALILLAVISLSLCYSFKASVLPRDIGSITGLATILARDPEFMERIDGSGSKCLQTIRRDLFTTQFQTEAICNDHDTTDVFRIRPLTTANTEKVEQSTKLDSGKWYNPFVVTRIGRLCTIAIAVILVIALESIYQTSIHNHGFMTVAIQKHAEYTSRYIPAAILVLYSLLFSALDFELKTFQPYLNLRKGSATSQISIDEHYLGLLGLHGLWRASRKKQYCIVATTIGMFVTHFLTIIASGLYTVTSVYQQKPIQVLQMDRVNIEAFSDINHISYQEIGMIAATLVLDKDMDLPQWSYDSFIVPTMDLVTQLDKDEHCQGVTITVPATRANANCTVIIPSNVSIEVNDFNQRREFTMDFDFLSICGGDPRGKRPLKIDVYDRPTGFASWNDRSDDFFHCPEYLVVAGHAYPENRSWNLRALHCRPYLESIDVRIELSCPGLIANRKVVPLLDESTRKTLSTAEVPGIDQNLLLPYIRSELEGIDRYLKASDGSFNGTVDGFFGTVVRRGTPLKSLTNNSESLKAAVEDMYPRIMAQILNQNRVKADPKIYNGTAQFQNRFRLVQNGASTRVLQALLVAMALCIAATLMGRSTKGVLPKNPRSIAAVASLLAGSSLLHDDIIPPGSEWLSDEELECRELFKGLAFSIGWWKDEDMDIDGQESVGFSSA
;
A
#
# COMPACT_ATOMS: atom_id res chain seq x y z
N MET A 1 -12.06 -17.51 33.10
CA MET A 1 -11.40 -17.84 34.38
C MET A 1 -11.85 -19.25 34.79
N THR A 2 -11.01 -20.01 35.49
CA THR A 2 -11.19 -21.45 35.73
C THR A 2 -11.81 -21.77 37.10
N LEU A 3 -12.95 -22.49 37.11
CA LEU A 3 -13.48 -23.31 38.22
C LEU A 3 -13.87 -22.53 39.52
N PRO A 4 -14.51 -23.16 40.55
CA PRO A 4 -15.03 -24.53 40.69
C PRO A 4 -16.58 -24.62 40.92
N PRO A 5 -17.18 -25.83 41.12
CA PRO A 5 -18.65 -26.06 41.05
C PRO A 5 -19.33 -26.66 42.32
N ARG A 6 -20.67 -26.86 42.23
CA ARG A 6 -21.59 -27.85 42.92
C ARG A 6 -21.02 -28.68 44.09
N ARG A 7 -21.71 -28.88 45.23
CA ARG A 7 -22.97 -29.65 45.49
C ARG A 7 -23.33 -29.46 47.00
N ALA A 8 -24.44 -29.87 47.61
CA ALA A 8 -25.74 -30.51 47.27
C ALA A 8 -26.84 -29.79 48.13
N THR A 9 -28.06 -30.24 48.49
CA THR A 9 -28.94 -31.43 48.35
C THR A 9 -30.31 -30.98 47.78
N GLN A 10 -31.38 -31.74 47.50
CA GLN A 10 -31.81 -33.16 47.53
C GLN A 10 -33.02 -33.46 48.46
N GLY A 11 -34.20 -33.57 47.82
CA GLY A 11 -35.47 -34.12 48.29
C GLY A 11 -36.34 -34.39 47.04
N SER A 12 -37.05 -35.52 46.95
CA SER A 12 -37.44 -36.15 45.67
C SER A 12 -38.94 -36.30 45.41
N LEU A 13 -39.31 -36.42 44.13
CA LEU A 13 -40.66 -36.77 43.66
C LEU A 13 -40.96 -38.28 43.74
N SER A 14 -42.23 -38.60 44.03
CA SER A 14 -43.03 -39.72 43.51
C SER A 14 -44.52 -39.43 43.84
N GLY A 15 -45.52 -39.79 43.05
CA GLY A 15 -45.57 -40.37 41.69
C GLY A 15 -47.03 -40.78 41.35
N HIS A 16 -47.33 -41.03 40.06
CA HIS A 16 -48.53 -41.68 39.52
C HIS A 16 -49.94 -41.02 39.66
N ASP A 17 -50.50 -40.72 38.47
CA ASP A 17 -51.79 -41.19 37.92
C ASP A 17 -53.19 -40.65 38.35
N GLU A 18 -54.09 -40.75 37.36
CA GLU A 18 -55.57 -40.79 37.32
C GLU A 18 -56.48 -39.66 37.90
N VAL A 19 -56.94 -38.79 36.98
CA VAL A 19 -58.30 -38.78 36.41
C VAL A 19 -59.55 -38.61 37.33
N GLN A 20 -60.34 -37.57 37.01
CA GLN A 20 -61.82 -37.41 37.10
C GLN A 20 -62.57 -36.80 38.33
N THR A 21 -63.31 -35.71 38.00
CA THR A 21 -64.66 -35.28 38.47
C THR A 21 -64.88 -34.45 39.76
N ALA A 22 -65.90 -33.57 39.66
CA ALA A 22 -66.72 -32.89 40.69
C ALA A 22 -66.02 -31.98 41.73
N SER A 23 -66.33 -30.68 41.92
CA SER A 23 -67.58 -29.90 41.90
C SER A 23 -68.38 -29.87 43.22
N GLN A 24 -67.99 -29.00 44.16
CA GLN A 24 -68.84 -28.20 45.07
C GLN A 24 -67.93 -27.20 45.86
N LEU A 25 -68.13 -25.88 45.84
CA LEU A 25 -69.18 -25.01 46.43
C LEU A 25 -68.95 -24.62 47.91
N ILE A 26 -68.20 -23.53 48.11
CA ILE A 26 -68.16 -22.67 49.32
C ILE A 26 -68.15 -21.21 48.81
N PRO A 27 -68.90 -20.26 49.40
CA PRO A 27 -69.09 -18.92 48.82
C PRO A 27 -67.92 -17.96 49.05
N PRO A 28 -67.78 -16.89 48.24
CA PRO A 28 -66.87 -15.79 48.54
C PRO A 28 -67.40 -14.96 49.71
N GLU A 29 -66.59 -14.85 50.76
CA GLU A 29 -66.81 -13.99 51.92
C GLU A 29 -66.53 -12.52 51.55
N VAL A 30 -67.33 -11.58 52.06
CA VAL A 30 -67.23 -10.15 51.72
C VAL A 30 -66.09 -9.50 52.52
N PRO A 31 -65.05 -8.93 51.89
CA PRO A 31 -64.03 -8.15 52.59
C PRO A 31 -64.58 -6.79 53.03
N ASP A 32 -64.27 -6.40 54.26
CA ASP A 32 -64.75 -5.17 54.90
C ASP A 32 -64.07 -3.90 54.34
N GLN A 33 -64.74 -2.75 54.40
CA GLN A 33 -64.25 -1.48 53.85
C GLN A 33 -63.42 -0.68 54.86
N SER A 34 -62.09 -0.63 54.70
CA SER A 34 -61.25 0.40 55.35
C SER A 34 -59.84 0.58 54.76
N GLU A 35 -59.69 0.62 53.42
CA GLU A 35 -58.44 1.09 52.82
C GLU A 35 -58.37 2.63 52.75
N VAL A 36 -57.31 3.20 53.33
CA VAL A 36 -57.01 4.64 53.27
C VAL A 36 -56.71 5.04 51.82
N HIS A 37 -57.54 5.92 51.24
CA HIS A 37 -57.34 6.43 49.88
C HIS A 37 -56.01 7.19 49.74
N GLN A 38 -55.01 6.54 49.14
CA GLN A 38 -53.85 7.24 48.61
C GLN A 38 -54.26 7.97 47.31
N PRO A 39 -53.87 9.25 47.12
CA PRO A 39 -54.24 10.01 45.92
C PRO A 39 -53.64 9.36 44.67
N ARG A 40 -54.49 9.04 43.69
CA ARG A 40 -54.11 8.30 42.48
C ARG A 40 -53.12 9.08 41.63
N GLY A 41 -51.93 8.51 41.42
CA GLY A 41 -50.84 9.18 40.72
C GLY A 41 -51.06 9.32 39.21
N LEU A 42 -50.98 10.55 38.70
CA LEU A 42 -51.10 10.84 37.26
C LEU A 42 -50.02 10.14 36.43
N TRP A 43 -50.47 9.46 35.37
CA TRP A 43 -49.68 8.67 34.44
C TRP A 43 -48.64 9.51 33.68
N SER A 44 -47.46 8.92 33.50
CA SER A 44 -46.41 9.40 32.59
C SER A 44 -45.81 8.23 31.80
N PRO A 45 -45.72 8.32 30.46
CA PRO A 45 -45.17 7.25 29.64
C PRO A 45 -43.67 7.12 29.89
N LEU A 46 -43.20 5.87 29.93
CA LEU A 46 -41.83 5.53 30.35
C LEU A 46 -40.74 6.37 29.67
N PHE A 47 -40.85 6.60 28.36
CA PHE A 47 -39.85 7.34 27.58
C PHE A 47 -39.73 8.85 27.91
N LEU A 48 -40.77 9.48 28.46
CA LEU A 48 -40.77 10.91 28.83
C LEU A 48 -40.48 11.16 30.31
N ARG A 49 -40.14 10.11 31.08
CA ARG A 49 -39.74 10.27 32.48
C ARG A 49 -38.38 10.98 32.56
N PRO A 50 -38.11 11.81 33.58
CA PRO A 50 -36.85 12.55 33.67
C PRO A 50 -35.63 11.61 33.69
N HIS A 51 -35.76 10.43 34.33
CA HIS A 51 -34.69 9.43 34.38
C HIS A 51 -34.35 8.83 33.01
N THR A 52 -35.32 8.60 32.12
CA THR A 52 -35.02 8.08 30.77
C THR A 52 -34.40 9.16 29.89
N LEU A 53 -34.90 10.39 29.94
CA LEU A 53 -34.33 11.53 29.20
C LEU A 53 -32.90 11.86 29.69
N ALA A 54 -32.63 11.75 30.99
CA ALA A 54 -31.28 11.83 31.54
C ALA A 54 -30.38 10.67 31.07
N LEU A 55 -30.89 9.44 30.99
CA LEU A 55 -30.14 8.29 30.47
C LEU A 55 -29.76 8.48 28.99
N PHE A 56 -30.64 9.04 28.15
CA PHE A 56 -30.28 9.45 26.78
C PHE A 56 -29.19 10.52 26.77
N ALA A 57 -29.31 11.57 27.59
CA ALA A 57 -28.29 12.61 27.69
C ALA A 57 -26.91 12.04 28.07
N CYS A 58 -26.86 11.19 29.10
CA CYS A 58 -25.63 10.51 29.52
C CYS A 58 -25.09 9.59 28.42
N ALA A 59 -25.94 8.86 27.68
CA ALA A 59 -25.49 8.01 26.58
C ALA A 59 -24.85 8.81 25.44
N TYR A 60 -25.45 9.91 25.01
CA TYR A 60 -24.88 10.78 23.99
C TYR A 60 -23.56 11.44 24.43
N LEU A 61 -23.47 11.87 25.71
CA LEU A 61 -22.22 12.41 26.28
C LEU A 61 -21.11 11.36 26.37
N MET A 62 -21.42 10.13 26.81
CA MET A 62 -20.45 9.04 26.85
C MET A 62 -19.91 8.69 25.46
N LEU A 63 -20.74 8.75 24.42
CA LEU A 63 -20.30 8.51 23.03
C LEU A 63 -19.40 9.63 22.50
N SER A 64 -19.67 10.90 22.85
CA SER A 64 -18.77 12.02 22.58
C SER A 64 -17.42 11.86 23.30
N ILE A 65 -17.41 11.49 24.58
CA ILE A 65 -16.17 11.24 25.34
C ILE A 65 -15.35 10.09 24.73
N ILE A 66 -15.99 8.99 24.32
CA ILE A 66 -15.34 7.86 23.65
C ILE A 66 -14.73 8.30 22.31
N LEU A 67 -15.46 9.08 21.52
CA LEU A 67 -15.04 9.53 20.20
C LEU A 67 -13.88 10.53 20.26
N ALA A 68 -13.93 11.49 21.19
CA ALA A 68 -12.83 12.39 21.49
C ALA A 68 -11.56 11.64 21.97
N ALA A 69 -11.72 10.61 22.81
CA ALA A 69 -10.61 9.76 23.25
C ALA A 69 -9.98 8.97 22.08
N LEU A 70 -10.79 8.44 21.15
CA LEU A 70 -10.31 7.79 19.93
C LEU A 70 -9.59 8.78 19.00
N ALA A 71 -10.06 10.02 18.89
CA ALA A 71 -9.40 11.08 18.12
C ALA A 71 -8.02 11.44 18.70
N TRP A 72 -7.92 11.61 20.02
CA TRP A 72 -6.66 11.85 20.73
C TRP A 72 -5.66 10.69 20.54
N TYR A 73 -6.12 9.45 20.73
CA TYR A 73 -5.30 8.24 20.53
C TYR A 73 -4.82 8.11 19.07
N SER A 74 -5.72 8.32 18.10
CA SER A 74 -5.40 8.26 16.66
C SER A 74 -4.40 9.34 16.25
N SER A 75 -4.40 10.51 16.90
CA SER A 75 -3.42 11.59 16.65
C SER A 75 -2.02 11.16 17.08
N ILE A 76 -1.88 10.64 18.31
CA ILE A 76 -0.58 10.20 18.86
C ILE A 76 -0.01 9.01 18.08
N HIS A 77 -0.85 8.01 17.76
CA HIS A 77 -0.37 6.76 17.15
C HIS A 77 -0.46 6.72 15.62
N LYS A 78 -0.81 7.83 14.96
CA LYS A 78 -1.04 7.94 13.49
C LYS A 78 -2.06 6.92 12.96
N GLY A 79 -3.17 6.78 13.68
CA GLY A 79 -4.24 5.81 13.43
C GLY A 79 -4.47 4.89 14.62
N ILE A 80 -5.69 4.35 14.72
CA ILE A 80 -6.16 3.53 15.85
C ILE A 80 -5.47 2.16 15.80
N CYS A 81 -5.87 1.31 14.85
CA CYS A 81 -5.34 -0.04 14.68
C CYS A 81 -4.86 -0.26 13.23
N ALA A 82 -3.95 -1.22 13.03
CA ALA A 82 -3.77 -1.84 11.72
C ALA A 82 -4.97 -2.76 11.44
N VAL A 83 -5.54 -2.69 10.23
CA VAL A 83 -6.79 -3.40 9.91
C VAL A 83 -6.70 -4.04 8.53
N ASN A 84 -6.72 -5.38 8.48
CA ASN A 84 -6.86 -6.13 7.23
C ASN A 84 -8.17 -5.75 6.52
N LEU A 85 -8.18 -5.70 5.18
CA LEU A 85 -9.32 -5.25 4.37
C LEU A 85 -10.67 -5.89 4.76
N SER A 86 -10.67 -7.17 5.14
CA SER A 86 -11.88 -7.90 5.58
C SER A 86 -12.48 -7.38 6.91
N ASN A 87 -11.65 -6.85 7.81
CA ASN A 87 -12.09 -6.39 9.14
C ASN A 87 -12.52 -4.91 9.16
N HIS A 88 -12.28 -4.16 8.08
CA HIS A 88 -12.67 -2.75 7.97
C HIS A 88 -14.18 -2.55 8.05
N TYR A 89 -14.97 -3.45 7.46
CA TYR A 89 -16.43 -3.38 7.44
C TYR A 89 -17.05 -3.33 8.84
N LEU A 90 -16.47 -4.03 9.83
CA LEU A 90 -16.95 -4.00 11.21
C LEU A 90 -16.93 -2.59 11.80
N TRP A 91 -15.88 -1.81 11.51
CA TRP A 91 -15.70 -0.44 11.99
C TRP A 91 -16.64 0.56 11.29
N ASN A 92 -17.03 0.32 10.04
CA ASN A 92 -17.99 1.18 9.32
C ASN A 92 -19.46 0.83 9.67
N TYR A 93 -19.73 -0.41 10.10
CA TYR A 93 -21.07 -0.88 10.48
C TYR A 93 -21.41 -0.66 11.96
N ALA A 94 -20.43 -0.67 12.87
CA ALA A 94 -20.70 -0.51 14.30
C ALA A 94 -21.30 0.87 14.69
N PRO A 95 -20.78 2.03 14.25
CA PRO A 95 -21.35 3.33 14.58
C PRO A 95 -22.73 3.55 13.96
N THR A 96 -22.89 3.18 12.68
CA THR A 96 -24.17 3.28 11.96
C THR A 96 -25.24 2.43 12.65
N ALA A 97 -24.94 1.18 13.02
CA ALA A 97 -25.85 0.33 13.77
C ALA A 97 -26.24 0.94 15.13
N LEU A 98 -25.28 1.45 15.90
CA LEU A 98 -25.55 2.07 17.19
C LEU A 98 -26.47 3.30 17.06
N PHE A 99 -26.23 4.18 16.09
CA PHE A 99 -27.08 5.36 15.88
C PHE A 99 -28.46 5.00 15.30
N THR A 100 -28.61 3.92 14.54
CA THR A 100 -29.96 3.43 14.18
C THR A 100 -30.76 2.98 15.41
N LEU A 101 -30.12 2.31 16.38
CA LEU A 101 -30.77 1.91 17.63
C LEU A 101 -31.25 3.13 18.44
N PHE A 102 -30.40 4.15 18.61
CA PHE A 102 -30.82 5.40 19.26
C PHE A 102 -31.95 6.11 18.49
N SER A 103 -31.92 6.13 17.15
CA SER A 103 -33.02 6.69 16.35
C SER A 103 -34.35 5.93 16.50
N VAL A 104 -34.33 4.62 16.75
CA VAL A 104 -35.54 3.82 17.00
C VAL A 104 -36.14 4.19 18.36
N LEU A 105 -35.32 4.23 19.39
CA LEU A 105 -35.77 4.57 20.75
C LEU A 105 -36.22 6.04 20.84
N TRP A 106 -35.57 6.95 20.13
CA TRP A 106 -36.00 8.37 20.05
C TRP A 106 -37.36 8.56 19.35
N SER A 107 -37.75 7.68 18.43
CA SER A 107 -39.05 7.79 17.75
C SER A 107 -40.24 7.65 18.71
N GLN A 108 -40.06 6.93 19.82
CA GLN A 108 -41.05 6.86 20.89
C GLN A 108 -41.13 8.17 21.69
N ILE A 109 -40.01 8.86 21.90
CA ILE A 109 -39.98 10.19 22.52
C ILE A 109 -40.72 11.19 21.63
N ASP A 110 -40.43 11.22 20.32
CA ASP A 110 -41.13 12.10 19.37
C ASP A 110 -42.63 11.85 19.32
N TYR A 111 -43.04 10.59 19.13
CA TYR A 111 -44.45 10.22 19.06
C TYR A 111 -45.22 10.60 20.33
N ARG A 112 -44.70 10.22 21.51
CA ARG A 112 -45.37 10.50 22.79
C ARG A 112 -45.37 11.99 23.14
N THR A 113 -44.32 12.75 22.78
CA THR A 113 -44.32 14.21 22.96
C THR A 113 -45.42 14.87 22.11
N ARG A 114 -45.56 14.43 20.85
CA ARG A 114 -46.53 14.99 19.89
C ARG A 114 -47.97 14.62 20.20
N SER A 115 -48.25 13.42 20.74
CA SER A 115 -49.60 12.99 21.09
C SER A 115 -50.12 13.57 22.42
N ILE A 116 -49.23 13.80 23.39
CA ILE A 116 -49.59 14.28 24.74
C ILE A 116 -49.68 15.82 24.82
N MET A 117 -49.03 16.57 23.91
CA MET A 117 -48.99 18.04 23.95
C MET A 117 -50.36 18.76 24.04
N PRO A 118 -51.44 18.33 23.36
CA PRO A 118 -52.75 18.97 23.50
C PRO A 118 -53.28 18.93 24.95
N TRP A 119 -53.07 17.83 25.66
CA TRP A 119 -53.46 17.64 27.05
C TRP A 119 -52.62 18.50 28.00
N VAL A 120 -51.30 18.59 27.76
CA VAL A 120 -50.39 19.49 28.50
C VAL A 120 -50.78 20.96 28.32
N LEU A 121 -51.32 21.34 27.16
CA LEU A 121 -51.82 22.68 26.92
C LEU A 121 -53.14 22.95 27.66
N MET A 122 -54.09 21.99 27.66
CA MET A 122 -55.36 22.12 28.40
C MET A 122 -55.18 22.11 29.93
N ALA A 123 -54.25 21.32 30.47
CA ALA A 123 -54.02 21.23 31.91
C ALA A 123 -53.34 22.48 32.50
N ARG A 124 -52.67 23.29 31.67
CA ARG A 124 -51.95 24.50 32.13
C ARG A 124 -52.83 25.75 32.21
N LYS A 125 -53.88 25.83 31.40
CA LYS A 125 -54.83 26.96 31.31
C LYS A 125 -55.94 26.63 30.31
N LEU A 126 -57.00 27.45 30.28
CA LEU A 126 -57.95 27.44 29.17
C LEU A 126 -57.27 27.72 27.81
N GLN A 127 -57.69 26.97 26.79
CA GLN A 127 -57.20 27.07 25.41
C GLN A 127 -58.38 27.08 24.43
N THR A 128 -58.32 27.88 23.36
CA THR A 128 -59.28 27.77 22.25
C THR A 128 -59.18 26.40 21.58
N ALA A 129 -60.27 25.93 20.95
CA ALA A 129 -60.35 24.60 20.32
C ALA A 129 -59.13 24.23 19.44
N ASP A 130 -58.58 25.19 18.67
CA ASP A 130 -57.39 25.05 17.82
C ASP A 130 -56.07 24.77 18.58
N ARG A 131 -56.01 25.08 19.88
CA ARG A 131 -54.87 24.89 20.78
C ARG A 131 -55.08 23.77 21.79
N SER A 132 -56.22 23.10 21.71
CA SER A 132 -56.61 21.99 22.58
C SER A 132 -57.14 20.83 21.72
N VAL A 133 -58.46 20.73 21.62
CA VAL A 133 -59.16 19.53 21.18
C VAL A 133 -58.96 19.23 19.68
N LEU A 134 -58.68 20.24 18.86
CA LEU A 134 -58.38 20.12 17.42
C LEU A 134 -56.87 20.04 17.11
N LEU A 135 -55.99 20.10 18.12
CA LEU A 135 -54.54 20.27 17.91
C LEU A 135 -53.84 18.96 17.51
N ASP A 136 -53.75 18.71 16.20
CA ASP A 136 -52.95 17.60 15.64
C ASP A 136 -51.48 18.01 15.39
N TYR A 137 -50.53 17.37 16.07
CA TYR A 137 -49.09 17.42 15.77
C TYR A 137 -48.53 16.14 15.15
N VAL A 138 -49.35 15.09 15.06
CA VAL A 138 -48.95 13.71 14.78
C VAL A 138 -49.02 13.38 13.29
N SER A 139 -50.05 13.86 12.58
CA SER A 139 -50.23 13.61 11.14
C SER A 139 -49.41 14.48 10.18
N PRO A 140 -49.09 15.75 10.47
CA PRO A 140 -48.25 16.55 9.58
C PRO A 140 -46.86 15.93 9.44
N ASN A 141 -46.24 16.05 8.26
CA ASN A 141 -44.86 15.58 8.06
C ASN A 141 -43.90 16.35 8.99
N LEU A 142 -42.74 15.76 9.32
CA LEU A 142 -41.83 16.29 10.35
C LEU A 142 -41.51 17.79 10.16
N VAL A 143 -41.28 18.22 8.92
CA VAL A 143 -40.97 19.63 8.59
C VAL A 143 -42.17 20.55 8.89
N SER A 144 -43.37 20.20 8.44
CA SER A 144 -44.57 21.02 8.71
C SER A 144 -45.00 20.97 10.17
N ALA A 145 -44.83 19.84 10.86
CA ALA A 145 -45.05 19.70 12.30
C ALA A 145 -44.09 20.60 13.10
N TRP A 146 -42.80 20.62 12.73
CA TRP A 146 -41.77 21.47 13.35
C TRP A 146 -42.06 22.97 13.15
N ILE A 147 -42.37 23.40 11.92
CA ILE A 147 -42.75 24.79 11.62
C ILE A 147 -44.04 25.18 12.37
N LYS A 148 -45.02 24.28 12.47
CA LYS A 148 -46.25 24.50 13.27
C LYS A 148 -45.91 24.69 14.75
N ALA A 149 -45.09 23.80 15.33
CA ALA A 149 -44.72 23.84 16.75
C ALA A 149 -43.92 25.11 17.11
N ILE A 150 -42.99 25.54 16.26
CA ILE A 150 -42.24 26.79 16.45
C ILE A 150 -43.17 28.01 16.38
N LYS A 151 -44.01 28.10 15.34
CA LYS A 151 -45.03 29.19 15.23
C LYS A 151 -46.02 29.17 16.39
N ALA A 152 -46.28 28.00 16.96
CA ALA A 152 -47.15 27.82 18.12
C ALA A 152 -46.49 28.19 19.46
N LYS A 153 -45.15 28.30 19.53
CA LYS A 153 -44.32 28.34 20.74
C LYS A 153 -44.38 27.06 21.60
N ASP A 154 -44.70 25.92 20.96
CA ASP A 154 -44.81 24.61 21.60
C ASP A 154 -43.43 23.92 21.66
N ILE A 155 -42.53 24.54 22.43
CA ILE A 155 -41.08 24.26 22.48
C ILE A 155 -40.72 22.77 22.61
N PRO A 156 -41.31 21.96 23.51
CA PRO A 156 -40.95 20.55 23.64
C PRO A 156 -41.18 19.73 22.36
N VAL A 157 -42.27 20.01 21.63
CA VAL A 157 -42.55 19.34 20.34
C VAL A 157 -41.51 19.75 19.29
N ALA A 158 -41.17 21.03 19.21
CA ALA A 158 -40.16 21.53 18.28
C ALA A 158 -38.76 20.92 18.56
N ILE A 159 -38.39 20.80 19.84
CA ILE A 159 -37.12 20.20 20.28
C ILE A 159 -37.09 18.69 20.02
N SER A 160 -38.18 17.96 20.31
CA SER A 160 -38.23 16.51 20.10
C SER A 160 -38.17 16.12 18.62
N ILE A 161 -38.87 16.86 17.75
CA ILE A 161 -38.80 16.67 16.28
C ILE A 161 -37.40 17.01 15.77
N PHE A 162 -36.77 18.07 16.27
CA PHE A 162 -35.40 18.43 15.90
C PHE A 162 -34.39 17.33 16.30
N GLY A 163 -34.52 16.75 17.49
CA GLY A 163 -33.76 15.57 17.90
C GLY A 163 -34.01 14.33 17.03
N ALA A 164 -35.23 14.14 16.52
CA ALA A 164 -35.57 13.04 15.62
C ALA A 164 -34.94 13.21 14.22
N VAL A 165 -34.86 14.44 13.72
CA VAL A 165 -34.13 14.77 12.48
C VAL A 165 -32.61 14.62 12.69
N LEU A 166 -32.09 15.11 13.82
CA LEU A 166 -30.65 15.09 14.12
C LEU A 166 -30.11 13.66 14.32
N ASN A 167 -30.87 12.76 14.96
CA ASN A 167 -30.52 11.32 15.01
C ASN A 167 -30.43 10.70 13.60
N LYS A 168 -31.30 11.11 12.66
CA LYS A 168 -31.24 10.62 11.26
C LYS A 168 -30.07 11.21 10.47
N LEU A 169 -29.70 12.46 10.75
CA LEU A 169 -28.49 13.08 10.21
C LEU A 169 -27.22 12.37 10.73
N LEU A 170 -27.18 12.04 12.03
CA LEU A 170 -26.05 11.36 12.67
C LEU A 170 -25.74 10.00 12.03
N ILE A 171 -26.77 9.24 11.63
CA ILE A 171 -26.60 7.98 10.87
C ILE A 171 -25.84 8.24 9.56
N ILE A 172 -26.19 9.29 8.80
CA ILE A 172 -25.51 9.66 7.54
C ILE A 172 -24.08 10.14 7.80
N LEU A 173 -23.87 11.02 8.79
CA LEU A 173 -22.53 11.54 9.12
C LEU A 173 -21.58 10.43 9.61
N SER A 174 -22.10 9.39 10.24
CA SER A 174 -21.28 8.26 10.72
C SER A 174 -20.68 7.40 9.61
N THR A 175 -21.18 7.46 8.36
CA THR A 175 -20.63 6.64 7.24
C THR A 175 -19.26 7.12 6.75
N SER A 176 -18.83 8.32 7.15
CA SER A 176 -17.52 8.91 6.84
C SER A 176 -16.61 9.01 8.07
N LEU A 177 -16.98 8.41 9.20
CA LEU A 177 -16.23 8.60 10.45
C LEU A 177 -14.80 8.04 10.37
N PHE A 178 -14.61 6.94 9.64
CA PHE A 178 -13.33 6.24 9.49
C PHE A 178 -12.85 6.15 8.04
N THR A 179 -11.53 6.30 7.86
CA THR A 179 -10.79 6.03 6.63
C THR A 179 -9.72 4.96 6.86
N LEU A 180 -9.27 4.31 5.78
CA LEU A 180 -8.05 3.51 5.77
C LEU A 180 -6.98 4.30 5.01
N ASP A 181 -5.96 4.73 5.73
CA ASP A 181 -4.83 5.46 5.18
C ASP A 181 -3.55 4.63 5.37
N ILE A 182 -2.66 4.66 4.37
CA ILE A 182 -1.39 3.94 4.42
C ILE A 182 -0.39 4.82 5.17
N VAL A 183 0.17 4.30 6.26
CA VAL A 183 1.11 5.02 7.12
C VAL A 183 2.41 4.24 7.25
N ASN A 184 3.53 4.93 7.05
CA ASN A 184 4.86 4.38 7.32
C ASN A 184 5.08 4.34 8.84
N TYR A 185 5.28 3.13 9.38
CA TYR A 185 5.47 2.87 10.79
C TYR A 185 6.81 2.18 11.02
N THR A 186 7.68 2.83 11.79
CA THR A 186 8.90 2.23 12.37
C THR A 186 8.50 1.26 13.48
N THR A 187 8.86 -0.02 13.37
CA THR A 187 8.75 -0.96 14.48
C THR A 187 9.70 -0.55 15.62
N ALA A 188 9.48 -1.11 16.81
CA ALA A 188 10.55 -1.15 17.81
C ALA A 188 11.78 -1.86 17.21
N SER A 189 12.97 -1.45 17.63
CA SER A 189 14.23 -2.10 17.28
C SER A 189 14.23 -3.53 17.79
N ILE A 190 14.69 -4.46 16.95
CA ILE A 190 14.84 -5.88 17.28
C ILE A 190 16.33 -6.20 17.24
N THR A 191 16.85 -6.77 18.33
CA THR A 191 18.20 -7.34 18.37
C THR A 191 18.28 -8.51 17.39
N THR A 192 19.19 -8.45 16.42
CA THR A 192 19.46 -9.53 15.48
C THR A 192 20.93 -9.92 15.54
N GLU A 193 21.21 -11.22 15.64
CA GLU A 193 22.55 -11.80 15.56
C GLU A 193 22.93 -12.07 14.09
N GLY A 194 24.23 -11.97 13.78
CA GLY A 194 24.76 -12.14 12.42
C GLY A 194 24.93 -10.82 11.66
N GLY A 195 25.48 -10.90 10.46
CA GLY A 195 25.89 -9.74 9.65
C GLY A 195 27.41 -9.67 9.48
N LYS A 196 27.91 -8.63 8.83
CA LYS A 196 29.35 -8.40 8.61
C LYS A 196 29.84 -7.23 9.46
N SER A 197 30.92 -7.45 10.21
CA SER A 197 31.54 -6.48 11.13
C SER A 197 33.02 -6.29 10.83
N PHE A 198 33.60 -5.15 11.22
CA PHE A 198 35.04 -4.91 11.04
C PHE A 198 35.91 -5.70 12.03
N VAL A 199 36.87 -6.48 11.52
CA VAL A 199 37.78 -7.32 12.32
C VAL A 199 39.23 -7.09 11.90
N ALA A 200 39.99 -6.35 12.72
CA ALA A 200 41.38 -5.96 12.43
C ALA A 200 42.31 -7.14 12.12
N SER A 201 42.17 -8.27 12.83
CA SER A 201 42.99 -9.47 12.65
C SER A 201 42.69 -10.29 11.38
N ALA A 202 41.65 -9.94 10.63
CA ALA A 202 41.35 -10.57 9.33
C ALA A 202 42.11 -9.91 8.17
N PHE A 203 42.59 -8.68 8.37
CA PHE A 203 43.25 -7.93 7.32
C PHE A 203 44.67 -8.43 7.04
N ASN A 204 44.95 -8.73 5.77
CA ASN A 204 46.29 -9.08 5.30
C ASN A 204 46.58 -8.30 4.01
N ALA A 205 47.41 -7.27 4.10
CA ALA A 205 47.79 -6.42 2.97
C ALA A 205 48.40 -7.23 1.80
N SER A 206 49.08 -8.35 2.08
CA SER A 206 49.67 -9.20 1.04
C SER A 206 48.64 -9.99 0.21
N LEU A 207 47.35 -9.97 0.57
CA LEU A 207 46.26 -10.56 -0.22
C LEU A 207 45.47 -9.52 -1.02
N VAL A 208 45.84 -8.24 -0.95
CA VAL A 208 45.20 -7.19 -1.75
C VAL A 208 45.82 -7.16 -3.15
N ASN A 209 45.00 -7.44 -4.16
CA ASN A 209 45.32 -7.31 -5.60
C ASN A 209 44.63 -6.06 -6.16
N GLN A 210 44.54 -5.93 -7.50
CA GLN A 210 43.98 -4.73 -8.14
C GLN A 210 42.43 -4.67 -8.11
N GLU A 211 41.74 -5.67 -7.54
CA GLU A 211 40.28 -5.70 -7.44
C GLU A 211 39.65 -4.43 -6.83
N PRO A 212 40.16 -3.84 -5.74
CA PRO A 212 39.55 -2.65 -5.15
C PRO A 212 39.57 -1.45 -6.11
N VAL A 213 40.65 -1.28 -6.88
CA VAL A 213 40.79 -0.22 -7.89
C VAL A 213 39.84 -0.48 -9.06
N ALA A 214 39.73 -1.73 -9.51
CA ALA A 214 38.75 -2.12 -10.52
C ALA A 214 37.31 -1.86 -10.05
N ARG A 215 36.98 -2.10 -8.77
CA ARG A 215 35.68 -1.75 -8.19
C ARG A 215 35.42 -0.25 -8.16
N VAL A 216 36.41 0.57 -7.76
CA VAL A 216 36.31 2.05 -7.87
C VAL A 216 35.99 2.45 -9.30
N PHE A 217 36.80 1.98 -10.26
CA PHE A 217 36.60 2.24 -11.68
C PHE A 217 35.20 1.84 -12.17
N GLY A 218 34.69 0.67 -11.75
CA GLY A 218 33.31 0.26 -12.02
C GLY A 218 32.26 1.22 -11.48
N THR A 219 32.40 1.67 -10.23
CA THR A 219 31.45 2.60 -9.60
C THR A 219 31.54 4.04 -10.12
N GLU A 220 32.69 4.48 -10.64
CA GLU A 220 32.92 5.87 -11.04
C GLU A 220 32.88 6.10 -12.56
N HIS A 221 33.28 5.12 -13.37
CA HIS A 221 33.30 5.23 -14.83
C HIS A 221 32.16 4.45 -15.51
N LEU A 222 31.67 3.37 -14.89
CA LEU A 222 30.67 2.47 -15.49
C LEU A 222 29.28 2.59 -14.86
N GLU A 223 29.10 3.58 -13.97
CA GLU A 223 27.88 3.83 -13.18
C GLU A 223 27.34 2.59 -12.44
N MET A 224 28.22 1.63 -12.09
CA MET A 224 27.83 0.43 -11.35
C MET A 224 27.40 0.79 -9.91
N GLY A 225 26.42 0.04 -9.40
CA GLY A 225 25.97 0.17 -8.01
C GLY A 225 27.10 -0.15 -7.03
N TYR A 226 27.28 0.70 -6.02
CA TYR A 226 28.12 0.36 -4.88
C TYR A 226 27.54 -0.84 -4.13
N THR A 227 28.41 -1.74 -3.68
CA THR A 227 28.04 -2.82 -2.76
C THR A 227 27.46 -2.27 -1.45
N ILE A 228 26.53 -3.00 -0.84
CA ILE A 228 25.94 -2.55 0.43
C ILE A 228 27.01 -2.47 1.52
N GLY A 229 27.06 -1.32 2.22
CA GLY A 229 28.15 -1.01 3.14
C GLY A 229 29.39 -0.38 2.50
N THR A 230 29.40 -0.06 1.20
CA THR A 230 30.55 0.58 0.51
C THR A 230 30.13 1.87 -0.20
N SER A 231 30.98 2.90 -0.18
CA SER A 231 30.76 4.20 -0.83
C SER A 231 32.08 4.88 -1.14
N LYS A 232 32.07 5.96 -1.96
CA LYS A 232 33.26 6.71 -2.40
C LYS A 232 34.25 7.14 -1.29
N LYS A 233 33.81 7.27 -0.03
CA LYS A 233 34.65 7.72 1.10
C LYS A 233 34.53 6.87 2.37
N TYR A 234 33.63 5.88 2.40
CA TYR A 234 33.29 5.15 3.62
C TYR A 234 32.98 3.68 3.35
N ALA A 235 33.53 2.81 4.19
CA ALA A 235 33.05 1.45 4.40
C ALA A 235 32.20 1.41 5.69
N ALA A 236 31.12 0.63 5.72
CA ALA A 236 30.22 0.48 6.85
C ALA A 236 29.91 -1.00 7.10
N GLU A 237 29.63 -1.35 8.36
CA GLU A 237 29.15 -2.70 8.69
C GLU A 237 27.79 -2.99 8.07
N VAL A 238 27.52 -4.28 7.80
CA VAL A 238 26.33 -4.72 7.09
C VAL A 238 25.47 -5.59 8.02
N PRO A 239 24.35 -5.07 8.55
CA PRO A 239 23.43 -5.84 9.39
C PRO A 239 22.76 -6.99 8.62
N PRO A 240 22.21 -8.00 9.30
CA PRO A 240 21.68 -9.19 8.66
C PRO A 240 20.39 -8.92 7.88
N LEU A 241 20.19 -9.71 6.82
CA LEU A 241 19.02 -9.64 5.93
C LEU A 241 17.72 -9.97 6.67
N ARG A 242 16.71 -9.10 6.53
CA ARG A 242 15.36 -9.36 7.02
C ARG A 242 14.31 -8.75 6.09
N ASN A 243 13.86 -9.56 5.14
CA ASN A 243 12.83 -9.18 4.17
C ASN A 243 11.47 -9.73 4.64
N SER A 244 10.47 -8.85 4.77
CA SER A 244 9.06 -9.22 4.92
C SER A 244 8.30 -8.62 3.74
N SER A 245 7.16 -9.19 3.33
CA SER A 245 6.35 -8.59 2.24
C SER A 245 5.73 -7.22 2.57
N SER A 246 6.09 -6.65 3.72
CA SER A 246 5.69 -5.31 4.19
C SER A 246 6.87 -4.38 4.53
N THR A 247 8.14 -4.81 4.36
CA THR A 247 9.31 -3.92 4.49
C THR A 247 9.31 -2.85 3.41
N LEU A 248 9.40 -1.58 3.80
CA LEU A 248 9.85 -0.50 2.91
C LEU A 248 11.38 -0.37 2.98
N GLU A 249 11.90 -0.18 4.20
CA GLU A 249 13.31 0.10 4.50
C GLU A 249 13.65 -0.46 5.88
N ASN A 250 14.91 -0.84 6.11
CA ASN A 250 15.45 -1.21 7.41
C ASN A 250 16.40 -0.11 7.92
N THR A 251 16.46 0.10 9.23
CA THR A 251 17.38 1.05 9.88
C THR A 251 18.17 0.37 10.98
N SER A 252 19.50 0.54 10.99
CA SER A 252 20.38 0.10 12.08
C SER A 252 21.41 1.17 12.40
N GLN A 253 21.87 1.21 13.64
CA GLN A 253 23.16 1.82 13.95
C GLN A 253 24.27 0.85 13.54
N VAL A 254 25.35 1.36 12.94
CA VAL A 254 26.51 0.59 12.45
C VAL A 254 27.81 1.34 12.70
N ASP A 255 28.94 0.62 12.84
CA ASP A 255 30.26 1.23 12.74
C ASP A 255 30.62 1.51 11.27
N ILE A 256 31.39 2.58 11.04
CA ILE A 256 31.79 3.09 9.72
C ILE A 256 33.25 3.50 9.80
N ILE A 257 34.05 3.16 8.79
CA ILE A 257 35.44 3.57 8.65
C ILE A 257 35.57 4.53 7.46
N SER A 258 36.26 5.65 7.69
CA SER A 258 36.86 6.46 6.61
C SER A 258 38.37 6.48 6.77
N ALA A 259 39.08 6.35 5.66
CA ALA A 259 40.46 6.78 5.54
C ALA A 259 40.50 8.14 4.85
N SER A 260 41.55 8.92 5.10
CA SER A 260 41.76 10.24 4.52
C SER A 260 43.25 10.46 4.29
N LEU A 261 43.59 11.24 3.26
CA LEU A 261 44.97 11.49 2.86
C LEU A 261 45.27 12.98 2.90
N ASP A 262 46.32 13.35 3.62
CA ASP A 262 46.83 14.73 3.68
C ASP A 262 48.17 14.78 2.94
N CYS A 263 48.30 15.63 1.91
CA CYS A 263 49.45 15.63 1.01
C CYS A 263 50.09 17.02 0.93
N GLU A 264 51.39 17.07 1.20
CA GLU A 264 52.23 18.26 1.13
C GLU A 264 53.13 18.21 -0.11
N ASP A 265 53.36 19.38 -0.71
CA ASP A 265 54.17 19.52 -1.91
C ASP A 265 55.65 19.19 -1.62
N ALA A 266 56.35 18.51 -2.54
CA ALA A 266 57.75 18.12 -2.36
C ALA A 266 58.65 18.63 -3.49
N GLY A 267 59.40 19.71 -3.20
CA GLY A 267 60.35 20.30 -4.16
C GLY A 267 61.64 19.48 -4.28
N GLN A 268 62.13 19.28 -5.50
CA GLN A 268 63.41 18.63 -5.77
C GLN A 268 64.59 19.56 -5.48
N LEU A 269 65.59 19.09 -4.73
CA LEU A 269 66.69 19.94 -4.27
C LEU A 269 67.85 20.11 -5.27
N GLN A 270 68.20 19.07 -6.05
CA GLN A 270 69.07 19.17 -7.24
C GLN A 270 69.13 17.81 -8.01
N ASN A 271 69.93 17.77 -9.08
CA ASN A 271 70.09 16.69 -10.06
C ASN A 271 69.84 15.27 -9.51
N SER A 272 68.74 14.66 -9.95
CA SER A 272 68.48 13.23 -9.79
C SER A 272 69.48 12.39 -10.59
N SER A 273 69.98 11.32 -9.98
CA SER A 273 70.84 10.34 -10.66
C SER A 273 70.02 9.12 -11.08
N ILE A 274 70.25 8.61 -12.29
CA ILE A 274 69.57 7.42 -12.82
C ILE A 274 70.64 6.38 -13.14
N SER A 275 70.48 5.14 -12.65
CA SER A 275 71.28 3.98 -13.04
C SER A 275 70.41 2.84 -13.59
N ALA A 276 70.94 2.08 -14.56
CA ALA A 276 70.19 1.06 -15.29
C ALA A 276 70.46 -0.37 -14.78
N THR A 277 69.38 -1.06 -14.40
CA THR A 277 69.20 -2.48 -14.02
C THR A 277 69.40 -3.55 -15.09
N GLY A 278 70.54 -3.65 -15.79
CA GLY A 278 70.64 -4.51 -16.98
C GLY A 278 70.68 -6.04 -16.74
N THR A 279 69.58 -6.75 -17.03
CA THR A 279 69.54 -8.22 -17.24
C THR A 279 68.50 -8.63 -18.29
N GLY A 280 68.93 -9.16 -19.44
CA GLY A 280 68.07 -9.67 -20.51
C GLY A 280 68.90 -10.24 -21.67
N VAL A 281 68.35 -11.17 -22.47
CA VAL A 281 69.06 -11.88 -23.54
C VAL A 281 68.23 -11.88 -24.83
N HIS A 282 68.87 -11.67 -25.98
CA HIS A 282 68.26 -11.78 -27.31
C HIS A 282 68.98 -12.83 -28.18
N ILE A 283 68.25 -13.44 -29.12
CA ILE A 283 68.76 -14.43 -30.08
C ILE A 283 68.13 -14.13 -31.46
N GLY A 284 68.96 -14.01 -32.50
CA GLY A 284 68.54 -13.83 -33.89
C GLY A 284 69.70 -13.33 -34.76
N SER A 285 69.93 -13.94 -35.94
CA SER A 285 71.12 -13.74 -36.76
C SER A 285 70.87 -12.86 -38.00
N SER A 286 71.93 -12.15 -38.45
CA SER A 286 71.88 -11.22 -39.58
C SER A 286 71.98 -11.91 -40.95
N PRO A 287 71.30 -11.41 -42.02
CA PRO A 287 71.42 -11.99 -43.37
C PRO A 287 72.72 -11.65 -44.12
N ASN A 288 73.45 -10.60 -43.72
CA ASN A 288 74.36 -9.86 -44.61
C ASN A 288 75.84 -9.83 -44.17
N GLY A 289 76.43 -10.96 -43.76
CA GLY A 289 77.89 -11.19 -43.86
C GLY A 289 78.86 -10.31 -43.06
N ASP A 290 78.39 -9.37 -42.24
CA ASP A 290 79.22 -8.54 -41.36
C ASP A 290 79.82 -9.34 -40.19
N ASN A 291 81.03 -8.98 -39.76
CA ASN A 291 81.75 -9.71 -38.71
C ASN A 291 81.24 -9.38 -37.30
N GLU A 292 80.43 -10.27 -36.73
CA GLU A 292 80.02 -10.22 -35.32
C GLU A 292 81.24 -10.36 -34.39
N THR A 293 81.48 -9.38 -33.51
CA THR A 293 82.48 -9.49 -32.43
C THR A 293 81.87 -9.23 -31.06
N TYR A 294 81.96 -10.24 -30.19
CA TYR A 294 81.41 -10.20 -28.83
C TYR A 294 82.45 -9.73 -27.82
N TYR A 295 82.13 -8.66 -27.08
CA TYR A 295 82.82 -8.28 -25.84
C TYR A 295 81.79 -7.90 -24.78
N ASN A 296 81.97 -8.40 -23.55
CA ASN A 296 81.20 -8.01 -22.36
C ASN A 296 79.65 -8.01 -22.49
N ASN A 297 79.09 -8.94 -23.27
CA ASN A 297 77.65 -9.08 -23.56
C ASN A 297 77.01 -7.94 -24.36
N GLU A 298 77.80 -7.05 -24.96
CA GLU A 298 77.34 -6.05 -25.92
C GLU A 298 77.71 -6.48 -27.35
N LEU A 299 76.90 -6.09 -28.33
CA LEU A 299 76.94 -6.58 -29.71
C LEU A 299 77.12 -5.39 -30.67
N PHE A 300 78.31 -5.29 -31.25
CA PHE A 300 78.77 -4.12 -31.99
C PHE A 300 78.71 -4.33 -33.51
N PHE A 301 78.27 -3.30 -34.25
CA PHE A 301 78.29 -3.26 -35.72
C PHE A 301 79.26 -2.17 -36.22
N GLU A 302 80.45 -2.58 -36.67
CA GLU A 302 81.48 -1.64 -37.13
C GLU A 302 81.30 -1.25 -38.61
N ASN A 303 80.52 -0.19 -38.85
CA ASN A 303 80.42 0.41 -40.19
C ASN A 303 81.73 1.09 -40.61
N HIS A 304 82.11 0.95 -41.88
CA HIS A 304 83.38 1.41 -42.48
C HIS A 304 83.74 2.92 -42.35
N ASN A 305 82.89 3.75 -41.74
CA ASN A 305 83.15 5.18 -41.48
C ASN A 305 83.39 5.51 -39.99
N GLY A 306 83.44 4.51 -39.09
CA GLY A 306 83.83 4.72 -37.67
C GLY A 306 82.81 5.47 -36.81
N THR A 307 81.55 5.57 -37.25
CA THR A 307 80.44 6.13 -36.47
C THR A 307 79.66 5.00 -35.79
N GLU A 308 79.79 4.87 -34.48
CA GLU A 308 78.94 4.00 -33.66
C GLU A 308 77.48 4.47 -33.78
N THR A 309 76.59 3.59 -34.25
CA THR A 309 75.17 3.90 -34.44
C THR A 309 74.32 2.82 -33.78
N ILE A 310 73.71 3.15 -32.64
CA ILE A 310 72.84 2.24 -31.89
C ILE A 310 71.48 2.16 -32.61
N TYR A 311 71.14 0.97 -33.11
CA TYR A 311 69.81 0.69 -33.67
C TYR A 311 69.00 -0.18 -32.72
N GLN A 312 67.95 0.40 -32.14
CA GLN A 312 67.00 -0.33 -31.29
C GLN A 312 65.84 -0.86 -32.13
N MET A 313 65.81 -2.16 -32.40
CA MET A 313 64.66 -2.81 -33.07
C MET A 313 63.49 -2.96 -32.10
N LEU A 314 62.28 -2.62 -32.55
CA LEU A 314 61.03 -2.73 -31.77
C LEU A 314 60.31 -4.05 -32.08
N PRO A 315 60.08 -4.87 -31.04
CA PRO A 315 58.87 -5.68 -30.94
C PRO A 315 58.13 -5.38 -29.62
N TYR A 316 56.90 -4.86 -29.71
CA TYR A 316 55.97 -4.75 -28.58
C TYR A 316 55.45 -6.15 -28.21
N VAL A 317 55.38 -6.62 -26.96
CA VAL A 317 55.97 -6.11 -25.70
C VAL A 317 56.63 -7.29 -24.99
N SER A 318 57.91 -7.16 -24.61
CA SER A 318 58.62 -8.21 -23.86
C SER A 318 58.31 -8.12 -22.36
N PRO A 319 58.07 -9.26 -21.66
CA PRO A 319 57.94 -9.29 -20.20
C PRO A 319 59.28 -9.14 -19.45
N TYR A 320 60.33 -8.67 -20.12
CA TYR A 320 61.65 -8.37 -19.55
C TYR A 320 62.05 -6.93 -19.89
N LEU A 321 61.59 -5.98 -19.06
CA LEU A 321 62.04 -4.59 -19.06
C LEU A 321 62.95 -4.36 -17.85
N GLY A 322 64.20 -3.98 -18.10
CA GLY A 322 65.18 -3.72 -17.04
C GLY A 322 64.75 -2.57 -16.15
N GLY A 323 64.77 -2.77 -14.83
CA GLY A 323 64.42 -1.73 -13.87
C GLY A 323 65.42 -0.58 -13.88
N TYR A 324 64.95 0.65 -13.79
CA TYR A 324 65.81 1.82 -13.59
C TYR A 324 65.78 2.20 -12.11
N ARG A 325 66.88 2.77 -11.61
CA ARG A 325 66.94 3.31 -10.25
C ARG A 325 67.24 4.80 -10.32
N MET A 326 66.18 5.60 -10.41
CA MET A 326 66.26 7.04 -10.17
C MET A 326 66.41 7.30 -8.68
N ARG A 327 67.47 7.99 -8.25
CA ARG A 327 67.62 8.58 -6.91
C ARG A 327 67.45 10.09 -7.00
N ALA A 328 66.45 10.61 -6.29
CA ALA A 328 66.15 12.04 -6.17
C ALA A 328 66.15 12.47 -4.70
N THR A 329 66.58 13.71 -4.42
CA THR A 329 66.53 14.30 -3.07
C THR A 329 65.42 15.36 -3.01
N LEU A 330 64.43 15.17 -2.14
CA LEU A 330 63.25 16.05 -2.03
C LEU A 330 63.20 16.79 -0.69
N ASN A 331 62.46 17.90 -0.65
CA ASN A 331 62.18 18.71 0.53
C ASN A 331 60.72 19.17 0.55
N SER A 332 60.06 19.06 1.71
CA SER A 332 58.65 19.42 1.93
C SER A 332 58.49 20.16 3.26
N SER A 333 57.33 20.78 3.51
CA SER A 333 57.06 21.57 4.72
C SER A 333 57.28 20.81 6.04
N SER A 334 56.93 19.51 6.07
CA SER A 334 57.12 18.65 7.25
C SER A 334 58.35 17.74 7.21
N CYS A 335 59.07 17.63 6.08
CA CYS A 335 60.07 16.57 5.86
C CYS A 335 61.28 17.03 5.04
N SER A 336 62.47 16.72 5.54
CA SER A 336 63.76 17.16 4.97
C SER A 336 64.54 16.01 4.32
N SER A 337 65.19 16.27 3.18
CA SER A 337 66.16 15.38 2.53
C SER A 337 65.69 13.93 2.28
N ILE A 338 64.55 13.77 1.61
CA ILE A 338 63.96 12.46 1.30
C ILE A 338 64.66 11.82 0.09
N GLN A 339 65.03 10.54 0.13
CA GLN A 339 65.66 9.81 -0.99
C GLN A 339 64.77 8.72 -1.59
N VAL A 340 64.11 9.03 -2.71
CA VAL A 340 63.24 8.10 -3.47
C VAL A 340 64.08 7.16 -4.36
N ALA A 341 63.58 5.94 -4.64
CA ALA A 341 64.20 4.98 -5.56
C ALA A 341 63.18 4.17 -6.40
N GLY A 342 63.29 4.17 -7.73
CA GLY A 342 62.48 3.32 -8.62
C GLY A 342 62.66 3.60 -10.12
N GLY A 343 61.95 2.84 -10.97
CA GLY A 343 61.87 3.07 -12.44
C GLY A 343 61.65 1.82 -13.32
N VAL A 344 60.89 2.00 -14.41
CA VAL A 344 60.72 1.12 -15.59
C VAL A 344 60.67 2.04 -16.83
N LEU A 345 60.87 1.54 -18.05
CA LEU A 345 60.80 2.33 -19.29
C LEU A 345 59.39 2.43 -19.91
N GLY A 346 59.16 3.46 -20.72
CA GLY A 346 58.15 3.49 -21.79
C GLY A 346 57.14 4.64 -21.74
N TYR A 347 56.71 5.05 -20.55
CA TYR A 347 55.65 6.04 -20.31
C TYR A 347 55.94 6.84 -19.02
N PRO A 348 55.27 7.99 -18.77
CA PRO A 348 55.47 8.73 -17.53
C PRO A 348 55.06 7.89 -16.30
N ASN A 349 56.07 7.47 -15.54
CA ASN A 349 55.93 6.41 -14.54
C ASN A 349 55.85 6.99 -13.12
N THR A 350 55.04 6.34 -12.28
CA THR A 350 54.91 6.69 -10.86
C THR A 350 56.10 6.21 -10.05
N LEU A 351 56.73 7.12 -9.32
CA LEU A 351 57.71 6.81 -8.29
C LEU A 351 57.03 6.85 -6.93
N MET A 352 57.12 5.74 -6.19
CA MET A 352 56.43 5.56 -4.92
C MET A 352 57.37 4.92 -3.90
N ASP A 353 57.82 5.71 -2.94
CA ASP A 353 58.76 5.25 -1.89
C ASP A 353 58.04 5.00 -0.56
N ARG A 354 58.47 3.91 0.08
CA ARG A 354 57.99 3.34 1.34
C ARG A 354 59.06 3.40 2.44
N SER A 355 60.22 4.01 2.16
CA SER A 355 61.37 3.94 3.06
C SER A 355 61.11 4.63 4.42
N PRO A 356 61.43 3.98 5.56
CA PRO A 356 61.27 4.58 6.89
C PRO A 356 62.35 5.64 7.19
N THR A 357 63.12 6.07 6.19
CA THR A 357 64.24 7.03 6.28
C THR A 357 63.83 8.48 5.99
N LEU A 358 62.53 8.76 6.10
CA LEU A 358 61.92 10.10 6.01
C LEU A 358 62.26 10.94 7.25
N ASN A 359 63.18 11.90 7.12
CA ASN A 359 63.57 12.80 8.22
C ASN A 359 62.55 13.95 8.41
N CYS A 360 61.42 13.61 9.04
CA CYS A 360 60.25 14.47 9.25
C CYS A 360 60.16 15.05 10.68
N SER A 361 59.26 16.01 10.88
CA SER A 361 59.01 16.67 12.17
C SER A 361 58.18 15.86 13.17
N ASP A 362 57.56 14.75 12.75
CA ASP A 362 56.79 13.86 13.62
C ASP A 362 56.95 12.38 13.22
N ASP A 363 56.79 11.47 14.20
CA ASP A 363 56.88 10.01 14.03
C ASP A 363 55.67 9.42 13.27
N SER A 364 55.07 10.19 12.36
CA SER A 364 53.89 9.76 11.60
C SER A 364 54.28 9.07 10.30
N TYR A 365 53.61 7.95 10.00
CA TYR A 365 53.80 7.26 8.73
C TYR A 365 53.46 8.20 7.57
N ARG A 366 54.38 8.30 6.61
CA ARG A 366 54.28 9.11 5.40
C ARG A 366 54.89 8.33 4.24
N PHE A 367 54.46 8.62 3.02
CA PHE A 367 55.03 8.07 1.78
C PHE A 367 55.27 9.18 0.77
N VAL A 368 56.10 8.91 -0.24
CA VAL A 368 56.24 9.79 -1.41
C VAL A 368 55.49 9.19 -2.59
N PHE A 369 54.77 10.03 -3.34
CA PHE A 369 54.23 9.70 -4.65
C PHE A 369 54.60 10.81 -5.64
N GLY A 370 54.97 10.47 -6.87
CA GLY A 370 55.25 11.46 -7.91
C GLY A 370 55.29 10.86 -9.31
N LEU A 371 55.16 11.72 -10.33
CA LEU A 371 55.23 11.34 -11.73
C LEU A 371 56.54 11.80 -12.35
N TYR A 372 57.24 10.87 -13.02
CA TYR A 372 58.44 11.16 -13.80
C TYR A 372 58.21 10.86 -15.28
N GLY A 373 58.27 11.89 -16.11
CA GLY A 373 58.23 11.78 -17.58
C GLY A 373 59.61 12.02 -18.19
N GLU A 374 59.94 11.26 -19.24
CA GLU A 374 61.12 11.48 -20.06
C GLU A 374 60.78 12.40 -21.25
N THR A 375 61.63 13.39 -21.52
CA THR A 375 61.40 14.37 -22.59
C THR A 375 62.00 13.88 -23.91
N SER A 376 61.32 14.15 -25.02
CA SER A 376 61.78 13.76 -26.37
C SER A 376 63.06 14.48 -26.84
N THR A 377 63.56 15.46 -26.06
CA THR A 377 64.84 16.16 -26.28
C THR A 377 66.00 15.58 -25.47
N GLY A 378 65.76 14.63 -24.56
CA GLY A 378 66.77 14.07 -23.66
C GLY A 378 67.17 14.98 -22.50
N GLU A 379 66.48 16.11 -22.30
CA GLU A 379 66.74 17.01 -21.17
C GLU A 379 66.14 16.44 -19.88
N ARG A 380 67.03 16.11 -18.93
CA ARG A 380 66.70 15.36 -17.71
C ARG A 380 65.95 16.22 -16.70
N GLY A 381 64.71 15.82 -16.39
CA GLY A 381 63.99 16.22 -15.16
C GLY A 381 63.37 17.62 -15.13
N GLY A 382 63.11 18.25 -16.28
CA GLY A 382 62.59 19.63 -16.36
C GLY A 382 61.15 19.87 -15.90
N GLY A 383 60.43 18.86 -15.39
CA GLY A 383 59.01 18.97 -15.06
C GLY A 383 58.44 17.72 -14.38
N SER A 384 59.05 17.27 -13.29
CA SER A 384 58.56 16.14 -12.48
C SER A 384 58.02 16.61 -11.15
N GLN A 385 56.88 16.08 -10.74
CA GLN A 385 56.13 16.53 -9.56
C GLN A 385 56.04 15.44 -8.50
N PHE A 386 56.22 15.83 -7.23
CA PHE A 386 56.25 14.92 -6.09
C PHE A 386 55.40 15.47 -4.93
N LEU A 387 54.75 14.56 -4.21
CA LEU A 387 53.91 14.79 -3.05
C LEU A 387 54.39 13.91 -1.89
N VAL A 388 54.41 14.47 -0.67
CA VAL A 388 54.63 13.75 0.58
C VAL A 388 53.30 13.61 1.29
N CYS A 389 52.77 12.39 1.35
CA CYS A 389 51.42 12.13 1.81
C CYS A 389 51.38 11.35 3.13
N LYS A 390 50.46 11.75 4.01
CA LYS A 390 50.24 11.25 5.37
C LYS A 390 48.86 10.56 5.44
N PRO A 391 48.80 9.22 5.37
CA PRO A 391 47.55 8.49 5.49
C PRO A 391 47.01 8.55 6.92
N THR A 392 45.69 8.70 7.04
CA THR A 392 44.95 8.74 8.31
C THR A 392 43.66 7.92 8.20
N TYR A 393 43.10 7.49 9.33
CA TYR A 393 41.79 6.84 9.38
C TYR A 393 41.07 7.08 10.70
N ARG A 394 39.75 6.94 10.68
CA ARG A 394 38.85 7.01 11.85
C ARG A 394 37.66 6.06 11.71
N VAL A 395 37.11 5.66 12.86
CA VAL A 395 35.88 4.87 12.97
C VAL A 395 34.81 5.68 13.69
N GLN A 396 33.60 5.73 13.13
CA GLN A 396 32.46 6.48 13.66
C GLN A 396 31.20 5.61 13.64
N ALA A 397 30.30 5.79 14.61
CA ALA A 397 29.01 5.10 14.60
C ALA A 397 27.94 6.01 13.96
N ALA A 398 27.09 5.48 13.08
CA ALA A 398 25.98 6.24 12.52
C ALA A 398 24.77 5.37 12.16
N ASN A 399 23.66 6.00 11.79
CA ASN A 399 22.43 5.33 11.41
C ASN A 399 22.42 5.05 9.90
N MET A 400 22.55 3.78 9.54
CA MET A 400 22.37 3.28 8.17
C MET A 400 20.90 2.93 7.95
N THR A 401 20.29 3.61 6.98
CA THR A 401 19.00 3.22 6.38
C THR A 401 19.30 2.43 5.10
N TYR A 402 18.69 1.26 4.90
CA TYR A 402 18.99 0.38 3.78
C TYR A 402 17.76 -0.38 3.27
N LYS A 403 17.68 -0.55 1.95
CA LYS A 403 16.64 -1.33 1.27
C LYS A 403 17.29 -2.41 0.42
N TYR A 404 17.21 -3.66 0.86
CA TYR A 404 17.62 -4.84 0.08
C TYR A 404 16.55 -5.16 -0.97
N ASP A 405 16.57 -4.44 -2.09
CA ASP A 405 15.65 -4.65 -3.20
C ASP A 405 16.41 -4.85 -4.52
N THR A 406 16.44 -6.10 -5.00
CA THR A 406 17.28 -6.57 -6.13
C THR A 406 16.91 -6.00 -7.51
N SER A 407 15.97 -5.05 -7.59
CA SER A 407 15.66 -4.29 -8.82
C SER A 407 16.13 -2.84 -8.79
N GLU A 408 16.65 -2.34 -7.66
CA GLU A 408 17.27 -1.02 -7.54
C GLU A 408 18.55 -1.16 -6.72
N GLY A 409 19.70 -1.25 -7.41
CA GLY A 409 21.03 -1.56 -6.84
C GLY A 409 21.29 -0.92 -5.47
N ASN A 410 21.63 -1.76 -4.50
CA ASN A 410 21.40 -1.62 -3.05
C ASN A 410 21.39 -0.18 -2.50
N LYS A 411 20.24 0.50 -2.60
CA LYS A 411 20.10 1.87 -2.08
C LYS A 411 20.13 1.88 -0.55
N TRP A 412 21.18 2.51 -0.01
CA TRP A 412 21.33 2.81 1.41
C TRP A 412 21.75 4.26 1.61
N THR A 413 21.36 4.87 2.75
CA THR A 413 21.83 6.20 3.16
C THR A 413 22.26 6.21 4.62
N ILE A 414 23.38 6.86 4.93
CA ILE A 414 23.92 7.02 6.28
C ILE A 414 23.67 8.43 6.79
N LYS A 415 23.23 8.56 8.05
CA LYS A 415 22.92 9.82 8.73
C LYS A 415 23.36 9.77 10.19
N ASN A 416 23.60 10.92 10.80
CA ASN A 416 23.96 11.09 12.22
C ASN A 416 25.27 10.37 12.63
N PHE A 417 26.40 10.83 12.12
CA PHE A 417 27.73 10.38 12.59
C PHE A 417 27.96 10.76 14.05
N THR A 418 28.47 9.83 14.85
CA THR A 418 28.71 9.99 16.29
C THR A 418 30.01 9.30 16.72
N GLY A 419 30.77 9.97 17.57
CA GLY A 419 32.07 9.50 18.05
C GLY A 419 33.18 9.57 17.00
N ASP A 420 34.41 9.32 17.48
CA ASP A 420 35.60 9.03 16.68
C ASP A 420 36.46 8.06 17.52
N ARG A 421 36.84 6.93 16.93
CA ARG A 421 37.67 5.90 17.57
C ARG A 421 38.59 5.22 16.55
N LYS A 422 39.62 4.52 17.02
CA LYS A 422 40.50 3.67 16.21
C LYS A 422 40.22 2.19 16.49
N LEU A 423 40.69 1.32 15.62
CA LEU A 423 40.68 -0.13 15.84
C LEU A 423 41.97 -0.53 16.56
N GLU A 424 41.86 -1.49 17.48
CA GLU A 424 43.02 -2.08 18.16
C GLU A 424 43.88 -2.84 17.15
N ASN A 425 45.20 -2.69 17.26
CA ASN A 425 46.21 -3.31 16.38
C ASN A 425 46.06 -3.01 14.87
N PHE A 426 45.43 -1.89 14.49
CA PHE A 426 45.25 -1.48 13.08
C PHE A 426 45.80 -0.06 12.84
N THR A 427 46.69 0.11 11.86
CA THR A 427 47.42 1.37 11.61
C THR A 427 47.13 1.93 10.21
N ALA A 428 47.33 3.24 10.03
CA ALA A 428 47.20 3.86 8.70
C ALA A 428 48.21 3.30 7.68
N GLU A 429 49.38 2.89 8.15
CA GLU A 429 50.38 2.11 7.41
C GLU A 429 49.78 0.80 6.86
N THR A 430 49.06 0.00 7.66
CA THR A 430 48.44 -1.24 7.15
C THR A 430 47.39 -0.99 6.06
N ILE A 431 46.64 0.11 6.14
CA ILE A 431 45.70 0.52 5.08
C ILE A 431 46.48 0.90 3.80
N PHE A 432 47.56 1.67 3.95
CA PHE A 432 48.41 2.09 2.84
C PHE A 432 49.15 0.92 2.17
N GLU A 433 49.62 -0.07 2.93
CA GLU A 433 50.22 -1.30 2.40
C GLU A 433 49.24 -2.03 1.47
N GLY A 434 47.96 -2.11 1.85
CA GLY A 434 46.89 -2.63 0.99
C GLY A 434 46.62 -1.75 -0.24
N PHE A 435 46.57 -0.42 -0.07
CA PHE A 435 46.39 0.53 -1.18
C PHE A 435 47.49 0.38 -2.24
N TYR A 436 48.76 0.35 -1.82
CA TYR A 436 49.89 0.08 -2.70
C TYR A 436 49.78 -1.30 -3.35
N GLY A 437 49.39 -2.34 -2.60
CA GLY A 437 49.14 -3.68 -3.14
C GLY A 437 48.15 -3.69 -4.32
N ALA A 438 47.16 -2.79 -4.29
CA ALA A 438 46.18 -2.64 -5.35
C ALA A 438 46.63 -1.81 -6.57
N ILE A 439 47.66 -0.95 -6.45
CA ILE A 439 48.14 -0.08 -7.55
C ILE A 439 49.53 -0.42 -8.10
N LYS A 440 50.35 -1.18 -7.37
CA LYS A 440 51.79 -1.38 -7.68
C LYS A 440 52.10 -2.01 -9.04
N ASP A 441 51.18 -2.80 -9.58
CA ASP A 441 51.33 -3.46 -10.89
C ASP A 441 50.33 -2.89 -11.94
N LEU A 442 49.75 -1.72 -11.70
CA LEU A 442 48.85 -1.02 -12.63
C LEU A 442 49.59 0.06 -13.44
N ASN A 443 49.18 0.26 -14.69
CA ASN A 443 49.52 1.47 -15.43
C ASN A 443 48.70 2.65 -14.89
N ILE A 444 49.18 3.28 -13.82
CA ILE A 444 48.48 4.36 -13.09
C ILE A 444 48.18 5.56 -14.00
N THR A 445 48.93 5.75 -15.10
CA THR A 445 48.64 6.72 -16.16
C THR A 445 47.22 6.60 -16.71
N VAL A 446 46.70 5.37 -16.85
CA VAL A 446 45.34 5.09 -17.34
C VAL A 446 44.28 5.45 -16.30
N LEU A 447 44.59 5.28 -15.01
CA LEU A 447 43.72 5.67 -13.91
C LEU A 447 43.60 7.20 -13.83
N LEU A 448 44.73 7.90 -13.75
CA LEU A 448 44.78 9.37 -13.59
C LEU A 448 44.09 10.11 -14.74
N ASN A 449 44.34 9.66 -15.98
CA ASN A 449 43.70 10.19 -17.19
C ASN A 449 42.16 10.10 -17.11
N ARG A 450 41.59 9.00 -16.57
CA ARG A 450 40.13 8.81 -16.52
C ARG A 450 39.45 9.41 -15.29
N THR A 451 40.16 9.71 -14.22
CA THR A 451 39.67 10.58 -13.13
C THR A 451 39.50 12.04 -13.56
N SER A 452 40.18 12.50 -14.61
CA SER A 452 39.99 13.84 -15.21
C SER A 452 39.75 13.74 -16.73
N PRO A 453 38.51 13.45 -17.19
CA PRO A 453 38.20 13.07 -18.58
C PRO A 453 38.31 14.21 -19.63
N GLN A 454 39.09 15.26 -19.33
CA GLN A 454 39.49 16.32 -20.27
C GLN A 454 41.02 16.50 -20.34
N ALA A 455 41.79 15.78 -19.52
CA ALA A 455 43.24 15.86 -19.50
C ALA A 455 43.87 14.76 -20.37
N HIS A 456 44.75 15.15 -21.30
CA HIS A 456 45.84 14.28 -21.71
C HIS A 456 46.79 14.04 -20.51
N ILE A 457 47.95 13.40 -20.71
CA ILE A 457 48.86 13.10 -19.58
C ILE A 457 49.65 14.37 -19.19
N ASP A 458 49.89 15.27 -20.13
CA ASP A 458 50.76 16.45 -19.97
C ASP A 458 50.35 17.41 -18.83
N PRO A 459 49.05 17.70 -18.58
CA PRO A 459 48.63 18.49 -17.42
C PRO A 459 49.02 17.86 -16.07
N PHE A 460 49.04 16.53 -15.92
CA PHE A 460 49.44 15.88 -14.66
C PHE A 460 50.94 15.96 -14.37
N LEU A 461 51.75 16.32 -15.36
CA LEU A 461 53.18 16.62 -15.19
C LEU A 461 53.40 18.11 -14.80
N HIS A 462 52.36 18.94 -14.85
CA HIS A 462 52.47 20.40 -14.76
C HIS A 462 51.51 21.05 -13.73
N ASP A 463 50.41 20.40 -13.35
CA ASP A 463 49.44 20.85 -12.35
C ASP A 463 49.46 19.96 -11.09
N LEU A 464 50.07 20.49 -10.03
CA LEU A 464 50.28 19.79 -8.78
C LEU A 464 49.00 19.64 -7.95
N GLU A 465 48.06 20.59 -8.05
CA GLU A 465 46.78 20.52 -7.34
C GLU A 465 45.82 19.54 -8.03
N LEU A 466 45.87 19.43 -9.35
CA LEU A 466 45.18 18.35 -10.08
C LEU A 466 45.73 16.96 -9.69
N LEU A 467 47.05 16.79 -9.63
CA LEU A 467 47.69 15.54 -9.21
C LEU A 467 47.32 15.16 -7.76
N LYS A 468 47.37 16.14 -6.85
CA LYS A 468 47.08 16.01 -5.41
C LYS A 468 45.62 15.68 -5.13
N SER A 469 44.69 16.43 -5.71
CA SER A 469 43.24 16.17 -5.55
C SER A 469 42.86 14.78 -6.09
N THR A 470 43.38 14.41 -7.26
CA THR A 470 43.17 13.10 -7.87
C THR A 470 43.72 11.96 -6.99
N LEU A 471 44.93 12.11 -6.43
CA LEU A 471 45.54 11.10 -5.55
C LEU A 471 44.74 10.90 -4.26
N ILE A 472 44.24 11.98 -3.65
CA ILE A 472 43.40 11.92 -2.44
C ILE A 472 42.08 11.19 -2.76
N GLU A 473 41.43 11.53 -3.87
CA GLU A 473 40.17 10.92 -4.30
C GLU A 473 40.32 9.42 -4.61
N LEU A 474 41.37 9.04 -5.36
CA LEU A 474 41.70 7.65 -5.64
C LEU A 474 42.02 6.86 -4.36
N TYR A 475 42.73 7.47 -3.39
CA TYR A 475 43.03 6.84 -2.11
C TYR A 475 41.77 6.61 -1.27
N GLU A 476 40.91 7.62 -1.09
CA GLU A 476 39.67 7.49 -0.31
C GLU A 476 38.73 6.43 -0.90
N ALA A 477 38.55 6.42 -2.23
CA ALA A 477 37.68 5.45 -2.91
C ALA A 477 38.25 4.02 -2.85
N THR A 478 39.55 3.85 -3.13
CA THR A 478 40.20 2.53 -3.16
C THR A 478 40.27 1.94 -1.75
N THR A 479 40.59 2.75 -0.74
CA THR A 479 40.64 2.27 0.65
C THR A 479 39.25 1.93 1.19
N ALA A 480 38.18 2.64 0.80
CA ALA A 480 36.81 2.23 1.13
C ALA A 480 36.45 0.85 0.56
N GLN A 481 36.86 0.53 -0.66
CA GLN A 481 36.71 -0.82 -1.23
C GLN A 481 37.55 -1.86 -0.46
N ILE A 482 38.85 -1.59 -0.22
CA ILE A 482 39.75 -2.47 0.56
C ILE A 482 39.16 -2.82 1.94
N LEU A 483 38.71 -1.81 2.68
CA LEU A 483 38.09 -1.97 4.00
C LEU A 483 36.79 -2.79 3.92
N SER A 484 36.00 -2.61 2.86
CA SER A 484 34.78 -3.38 2.62
C SER A 484 35.03 -4.85 2.22
N GLN A 485 36.20 -5.17 1.67
CA GLN A 485 36.52 -6.51 1.16
C GLN A 485 37.38 -7.33 2.12
N HIS A 486 38.40 -6.72 2.73
CA HIS A 486 39.44 -7.41 3.52
C HIS A 486 39.31 -7.19 5.04
N LEU A 487 38.34 -6.39 5.49
CA LEU A 487 38.11 -6.11 6.93
C LEU A 487 36.70 -6.48 7.42
N LEU A 488 35.71 -6.58 6.52
CA LEU A 488 34.33 -7.02 6.85
C LEU A 488 34.21 -8.55 6.85
N VAL A 489 34.12 -9.14 8.05
CA VAL A 489 33.95 -10.59 8.25
C VAL A 489 32.57 -10.89 8.83
N GLU A 490 31.98 -12.02 8.44
CA GLU A 490 30.74 -12.53 9.05
C GLU A 490 30.94 -12.85 10.53
N ASN A 491 30.10 -12.30 11.39
CA ASN A 491 30.31 -12.31 12.84
C ASN A 491 28.98 -12.34 13.59
N THR A 492 28.97 -12.87 14.82
CA THR A 492 27.80 -12.91 15.71
C THR A 492 27.55 -11.58 16.44
N LYS A 493 28.06 -10.45 15.91
CA LYS A 493 27.78 -9.10 16.42
C LYS A 493 26.26 -8.87 16.38
N THR A 494 25.71 -8.32 17.46
CA THR A 494 24.28 -8.01 17.55
C THR A 494 24.00 -6.61 17.02
N PHE A 495 23.12 -6.51 16.02
CA PHE A 495 22.63 -5.26 15.47
C PHE A 495 21.22 -4.95 15.98
N GLN A 496 20.89 -3.66 16.13
CA GLN A 496 19.57 -3.19 16.57
C GLN A 496 18.80 -2.68 15.35
N VAL A 497 18.05 -3.57 14.70
CA VAL A 497 17.36 -3.26 13.44
C VAL A 497 15.91 -2.85 13.69
N ALA A 498 15.55 -1.63 13.28
CA ALA A 498 14.18 -1.14 13.24
C ALA A 498 13.64 -1.23 11.79
N GLU A 499 12.44 -1.79 11.63
CA GLU A 499 11.83 -2.04 10.32
C GLU A 499 10.79 -0.94 10.00
N ILE A 500 10.92 -0.26 8.86
CA ILE A 500 9.89 0.67 8.37
C ILE A 500 8.90 -0.14 7.54
N ARG A 501 7.67 -0.27 8.04
CA ARG A 501 6.58 -0.95 7.32
C ARG A 501 5.53 0.03 6.82
N ALA A 502 5.05 -0.18 5.59
CA ALA A 502 3.78 0.38 5.16
C ALA A 502 2.64 -0.41 5.82
N GLN A 503 1.75 0.27 6.56
CA GLN A 503 0.54 -0.36 7.12
C GLN A 503 -0.70 0.49 6.87
N SER A 504 -1.76 -0.14 6.38
CA SER A 504 -3.09 0.45 6.31
C SER A 504 -3.67 0.53 7.72
N ARG A 505 -3.78 1.74 8.27
CA ARG A 505 -4.30 1.99 9.62
C ARG A 505 -5.61 2.75 9.55
N LEU A 506 -6.51 2.41 10.48
CA LEU A 506 -7.80 3.08 10.59
C LEU A 506 -7.60 4.48 11.19
N GLN A 507 -7.96 5.53 10.47
CA GLN A 507 -7.91 6.92 10.94
C GLN A 507 -9.31 7.53 11.04
N LEU A 508 -9.48 8.56 11.87
CA LEU A 508 -10.73 9.32 11.93
C LEU A 508 -10.71 10.47 10.93
N GLN A 509 -11.75 10.58 10.10
CA GLN A 509 -11.83 11.62 9.09
C GLN A 509 -12.29 12.95 9.71
N GLY A 510 -11.46 14.00 9.68
CA GLY A 510 -11.67 15.22 10.46
C GLY A 510 -13.05 15.87 10.34
N TYR A 511 -13.60 16.02 9.12
CA TYR A 511 -14.95 16.58 8.94
C TYR A 511 -16.06 15.65 9.46
N GLY A 512 -15.89 14.33 9.32
CA GLY A 512 -16.82 13.34 9.89
C GLY A 512 -16.82 13.41 11.42
N LEU A 513 -15.64 13.35 12.02
CA LEU A 513 -15.42 13.51 13.46
C LEU A 513 -16.13 14.75 14.02
N TRP A 514 -15.75 15.96 13.58
CA TRP A 514 -16.32 17.20 14.14
C TRP A 514 -17.84 17.31 13.93
N SER A 515 -18.36 16.88 12.78
CA SER A 515 -19.81 16.92 12.54
C SER A 515 -20.59 15.91 13.40
N THR A 516 -20.05 14.72 13.65
CA THR A 516 -20.65 13.74 14.58
C THR A 516 -20.56 14.19 16.05
N GLU A 517 -19.44 14.80 16.48
CA GLU A 517 -19.30 15.38 17.83
C GLU A 517 -20.31 16.49 18.09
N CYS A 518 -20.40 17.48 17.19
CA CYS A 518 -21.38 18.56 17.32
C CYS A 518 -22.81 18.04 17.35
N ALA A 519 -23.13 16.99 16.58
CA ALA A 519 -24.44 16.35 16.60
C ALA A 519 -24.73 15.59 17.91
N LEU A 520 -23.75 14.87 18.47
CA LEU A 520 -23.88 14.17 19.75
C LEU A 520 -24.06 15.12 20.93
N ILE A 521 -23.24 16.17 21.01
CA ILE A 521 -23.34 17.22 22.04
C ILE A 521 -24.71 17.92 21.94
N LEU A 522 -25.17 18.24 20.73
CA LEU A 522 -26.46 18.86 20.51
C LEU A 522 -27.63 17.93 20.87
N LEU A 523 -27.53 16.61 20.63
CA LEU A 523 -28.50 15.61 21.10
C LEU A 523 -28.54 15.48 22.63
N ALA A 524 -27.39 15.58 23.31
CA ALA A 524 -27.34 15.63 24.77
C ALA A 524 -28.03 16.89 25.32
N VAL A 525 -27.76 18.07 24.75
CA VAL A 525 -28.42 19.34 25.12
C VAL A 525 -29.93 19.29 24.86
N ILE A 526 -30.37 18.72 23.73
CA ILE A 526 -31.79 18.46 23.42
C ILE A 526 -32.43 17.56 24.49
N SER A 527 -31.76 16.48 24.88
CA SER A 527 -32.26 15.52 25.89
C SER A 527 -32.41 16.17 27.27
N LEU A 528 -31.42 16.96 27.71
CA LEU A 528 -31.47 17.75 28.94
C LEU A 528 -32.55 18.83 28.90
N SER A 529 -32.72 19.50 27.76
CA SER A 529 -33.75 20.54 27.57
C SER A 529 -35.17 19.98 27.66
N LEU A 530 -35.42 18.78 27.09
CA LEU A 530 -36.67 18.05 27.27
C LEU A 530 -36.87 17.66 28.75
N CYS A 531 -35.84 17.14 29.42
CA CYS A 531 -35.91 16.80 30.85
C CYS A 531 -36.26 17.99 31.75
N TYR A 532 -35.82 19.21 31.41
CA TYR A 532 -36.19 20.42 32.14
C TYR A 532 -37.62 20.91 31.80
N SER A 533 -37.99 20.84 30.52
CA SER A 533 -39.20 21.47 29.98
C SER A 533 -40.47 20.61 30.08
N PHE A 534 -40.33 19.28 30.19
CA PHE A 534 -41.43 18.32 30.13
C PHE A 534 -41.69 17.62 31.48
N LYS A 535 -42.22 18.38 32.44
CA LYS A 535 -42.57 17.89 33.80
C LYS A 535 -44.02 17.38 33.91
N ALA A 536 -44.53 16.71 32.87
CA ALA A 536 -45.96 16.47 32.70
C ALA A 536 -46.42 15.02 32.99
N SER A 537 -46.68 14.73 34.26
CA SER A 537 -47.74 13.76 34.62
C SER A 537 -49.06 14.53 34.61
N VAL A 538 -49.91 14.31 33.59
CA VAL A 538 -51.08 15.16 33.28
C VAL A 538 -52.35 14.36 32.97
N LEU A 539 -52.22 13.04 32.80
CA LEU A 539 -53.28 12.14 32.35
C LEU A 539 -53.51 11.04 33.38
N PRO A 540 -54.72 10.47 33.49
CA PRO A 540 -54.95 9.33 34.37
C PRO A 540 -54.40 8.01 33.79
N ARG A 541 -54.38 7.87 32.45
CA ARG A 541 -53.99 6.65 31.72
C ARG A 541 -53.33 6.94 30.37
N ASP A 542 -52.90 5.89 29.66
CA ASP A 542 -52.52 5.98 28.25
C ASP A 542 -53.78 6.20 27.37
N ILE A 543 -53.64 7.05 26.34
CA ILE A 543 -54.70 7.44 25.39
C ILE A 543 -54.32 6.96 23.97
N GLY A 544 -53.51 5.90 23.90
CA GLY A 544 -53.16 5.26 22.64
C GLY A 544 -54.31 4.44 22.03
N SER A 545 -55.12 3.80 22.87
CA SER A 545 -56.31 3.04 22.49
C SER A 545 -57.52 3.95 22.29
N ILE A 546 -58.49 3.50 21.49
CA ILE A 546 -59.79 4.19 21.36
C ILE A 546 -60.53 4.08 22.71
N THR A 547 -60.41 2.94 23.39
CA THR A 547 -60.89 2.70 24.76
C THR A 547 -60.38 3.74 25.74
N GLY A 548 -59.06 4.00 25.77
CA GLY A 548 -58.48 4.97 26.71
C GLY A 548 -58.90 6.42 26.48
N LEU A 549 -59.31 6.78 25.27
CA LEU A 549 -59.98 8.05 25.01
C LEU A 549 -61.46 8.00 25.41
N ALA A 550 -62.18 6.92 25.04
CA ALA A 550 -63.59 6.75 25.32
C ALA A 550 -63.91 6.82 26.83
N THR A 551 -63.07 6.23 27.68
CA THR A 551 -63.26 6.31 29.14
C THR A 551 -63.17 7.71 29.70
N ILE A 552 -62.31 8.57 29.13
CA ILE A 552 -62.20 9.99 29.53
C ILE A 552 -63.37 10.80 28.96
N LEU A 553 -63.80 10.51 27.73
CA LEU A 553 -64.91 11.22 27.07
C LEU A 553 -66.29 10.88 27.66
N ALA A 554 -66.49 9.68 28.19
CA ALA A 554 -67.72 9.29 28.89
C ALA A 554 -67.99 10.14 30.15
N ARG A 555 -66.98 10.85 30.68
CA ARG A 555 -67.09 11.72 31.86
C ARG A 555 -67.38 13.20 31.53
N ASP A 556 -67.52 13.56 30.24
CA ASP A 556 -67.82 14.93 29.78
C ASP A 556 -69.01 14.97 28.80
N PRO A 557 -70.26 14.84 29.30
CA PRO A 557 -71.45 14.86 28.45
C PRO A 557 -71.66 16.20 27.74
N GLU A 558 -71.26 17.33 28.35
CA GLU A 558 -71.45 18.67 27.76
C GLU A 558 -70.59 18.86 26.50
N PHE A 559 -69.36 18.33 26.48
CA PHE A 559 -68.53 18.29 25.29
C PHE A 559 -69.07 17.32 24.23
N MET A 560 -69.55 16.14 24.65
CA MET A 560 -70.03 15.11 23.72
C MET A 560 -71.35 15.50 23.03
N GLU A 561 -72.29 16.13 23.74
CA GLU A 561 -73.54 16.68 23.18
C GLU A 561 -73.26 17.73 22.10
N ARG A 562 -72.35 18.68 22.36
CA ARG A 562 -71.93 19.72 21.40
C ARG A 562 -71.26 19.15 20.14
N ILE A 563 -70.81 17.89 20.18
CA ILE A 563 -70.14 17.19 19.08
C ILE A 563 -71.05 16.12 18.45
N ASP A 564 -72.27 15.91 18.96
CA ASP A 564 -73.20 14.95 18.39
C ASP A 564 -73.64 15.32 16.96
N GLY A 565 -73.99 14.30 16.17
CA GLY A 565 -74.25 14.40 14.74
C GLY A 565 -73.05 14.88 13.89
N SER A 566 -71.89 15.19 14.48
CA SER A 566 -70.74 15.72 13.75
C SER A 566 -69.85 14.66 13.08
N GLY A 567 -70.19 13.37 13.22
CA GLY A 567 -69.41 12.25 12.67
C GLY A 567 -69.09 12.37 11.19
N SER A 568 -70.09 12.61 10.34
CA SER A 568 -69.88 12.80 8.89
C SER A 568 -69.23 14.14 8.52
N LYS A 569 -69.29 15.16 9.40
CA LYS A 569 -68.73 16.50 9.15
C LYS A 569 -67.21 16.49 9.02
N CYS A 570 -66.67 17.31 8.13
CA CYS A 570 -65.22 17.49 7.99
C CYS A 570 -64.64 18.28 9.18
N LEU A 571 -63.32 18.20 9.36
CA LEU A 571 -62.63 18.85 10.50
C LEU A 571 -62.73 20.39 10.46
N GLN A 572 -62.92 21.00 9.28
CA GLN A 572 -63.12 22.44 9.15
C GLN A 572 -64.51 22.89 9.64
N THR A 573 -65.55 22.08 9.44
CA THR A 573 -66.89 22.36 10.01
C THR A 573 -66.85 22.26 11.52
N ILE A 574 -66.26 21.19 12.08
CA ILE A 574 -66.11 21.03 13.54
C ILE A 574 -65.29 22.18 14.14
N ARG A 575 -64.25 22.66 13.44
CA ARG A 575 -63.46 23.83 13.84
C ARG A 575 -64.28 25.12 13.94
N ARG A 576 -65.24 25.32 13.04
CA ARG A 576 -66.18 26.45 13.09
C ARG A 576 -67.20 26.26 14.22
N ASP A 577 -67.80 25.08 14.30
CA ASP A 577 -68.84 24.76 15.28
C ASP A 577 -68.30 24.84 16.74
N LEU A 578 -67.00 24.60 16.97
CA LEU A 578 -66.32 24.76 18.27
C LEU A 578 -65.61 26.13 18.48
N PHE A 579 -65.67 27.07 17.53
CA PHE A 579 -64.80 28.27 17.52
C PHE A 579 -64.95 29.17 18.76
N THR A 580 -66.15 29.27 19.33
CA THR A 580 -66.49 30.10 20.50
C THR A 580 -66.23 29.41 21.85
N THR A 581 -65.62 28.22 21.84
CA THR A 581 -65.39 27.40 23.03
C THR A 581 -63.91 27.33 23.41
N GLN A 582 -63.67 27.41 24.72
CA GLN A 582 -62.37 27.15 25.33
C GLN A 582 -62.43 25.87 26.15
N PHE A 583 -61.28 25.19 26.27
CA PHE A 583 -61.18 23.89 26.93
C PHE A 583 -60.05 23.87 27.94
N GLN A 584 -60.30 23.17 29.04
CA GLN A 584 -59.36 22.85 30.11
C GLN A 584 -59.62 21.39 30.56
N THR A 585 -58.63 20.73 31.16
CA THR A 585 -58.82 19.43 31.83
C THR A 585 -58.86 19.61 33.33
N GLU A 586 -59.78 18.92 34.01
CA GLU A 586 -60.03 19.03 35.44
C GLU A 586 -60.07 17.63 36.05
N ALA A 587 -59.38 17.44 37.16
CA ALA A 587 -59.45 16.25 38.00
C ALA A 587 -60.18 16.65 39.28
N ILE A 588 -61.30 16.00 39.57
CA ILE A 588 -62.17 16.30 40.71
C ILE A 588 -62.01 15.18 41.73
N CYS A 589 -61.56 15.54 42.93
CA CYS A 589 -61.49 14.67 44.11
C CYS A 589 -62.51 15.22 45.13
N ASN A 590 -63.44 14.38 45.60
CA ASN A 590 -64.46 14.76 46.58
C ASN A 590 -64.24 13.98 47.89
N ASP A 591 -63.99 14.68 49.01
CA ASP A 591 -63.78 14.06 50.34
C ASP A 591 -65.00 13.29 50.91
N HIS A 592 -66.14 13.30 50.20
CA HIS A 592 -67.40 12.68 50.63
C HIS A 592 -68.06 11.76 49.59
N ASP A 593 -67.45 11.55 48.41
CA ASP A 593 -68.03 10.65 47.40
C ASP A 593 -66.93 9.88 46.64
N THR A 594 -67.16 8.59 46.39
CA THR A 594 -66.11 7.58 46.14
C THR A 594 -65.53 7.58 44.71
N THR A 595 -65.79 8.64 43.93
CA THR A 595 -65.40 8.74 42.51
C THR A 595 -64.51 9.96 42.25
N ASP A 596 -63.19 9.73 42.22
CA ASP A 596 -62.25 10.63 41.54
C ASP A 596 -62.62 10.66 40.05
N VAL A 597 -62.94 11.83 39.48
CA VAL A 597 -63.33 11.96 38.06
C VAL A 597 -62.34 12.84 37.30
N PHE A 598 -61.83 12.34 36.17
CA PHE A 598 -61.01 13.14 35.24
C PHE A 598 -61.79 13.44 33.97
N ARG A 599 -62.01 14.73 33.67
CA ARG A 599 -62.78 15.17 32.50
C ARG A 599 -62.16 16.36 31.77
N ILE A 600 -62.62 16.57 30.54
CA ILE A 600 -62.49 17.86 29.85
C ILE A 600 -63.59 18.79 30.41
N ARG A 601 -63.42 20.10 30.24
CA ARG A 601 -64.39 21.11 30.61
C ARG A 601 -64.51 22.16 29.50
N PRO A 602 -65.64 22.24 28.78
CA PRO A 602 -65.93 23.35 27.88
C PRO A 602 -66.26 24.61 28.67
N LEU A 603 -65.85 25.78 28.15
CA LEU A 603 -66.32 27.09 28.60
C LEU A 603 -66.65 27.95 27.38
N THR A 604 -67.91 28.38 27.28
CA THR A 604 -68.38 29.25 26.20
C THR A 604 -68.15 30.71 26.57
N THR A 605 -67.43 31.48 25.75
CA THR A 605 -67.27 32.93 25.97
C THR A 605 -68.50 33.70 25.48
N ALA A 606 -69.10 34.53 26.34
CA ALA A 606 -70.41 35.17 26.11
C ALA A 606 -70.46 36.29 25.06
N ASN A 607 -69.37 36.59 24.34
CA ASN A 607 -69.33 37.66 23.34
C ASN A 607 -69.79 37.14 21.97
N THR A 608 -71.10 37.12 21.74
CA THR A 608 -71.70 36.78 20.43
C THR A 608 -71.73 37.96 19.47
N GLU A 609 -70.81 37.98 18.51
CA GLU A 609 -71.11 38.51 17.17
C GLU A 609 -71.38 37.32 16.23
N LYS A 610 -72.57 37.30 15.62
CA LYS A 610 -72.96 36.24 14.67
C LYS A 610 -72.25 36.46 13.33
N VAL A 611 -71.19 35.69 13.07
CA VAL A 611 -70.64 35.58 11.71
C VAL A 611 -71.51 34.63 10.89
N GLU A 612 -72.62 35.15 10.37
CA GLU A 612 -73.35 34.50 9.29
C GLU A 612 -72.55 34.60 7.99
N GLN A 613 -71.84 33.53 7.65
CA GLN A 613 -71.38 33.28 6.29
C GLN A 613 -71.92 31.96 5.80
N SER A 614 -72.88 32.05 4.87
CA SER A 614 -73.37 30.93 4.08
C SER A 614 -72.36 30.59 3.00
N THR A 615 -71.98 29.32 2.90
CA THR A 615 -71.42 28.74 1.67
C THR A 615 -71.62 27.22 1.70
N LYS A 616 -71.47 26.60 0.53
CA LYS A 616 -72.00 25.25 0.21
C LYS A 616 -71.56 24.16 1.18
N LEU A 617 -72.45 23.20 1.38
CA LEU A 617 -72.19 21.92 2.03
C LEU A 617 -71.30 21.06 1.11
N ASP A 618 -69.98 21.27 1.18
CA ASP A 618 -69.01 20.44 0.45
C ASP A 618 -69.13 18.97 0.90
N SER A 619 -69.46 18.08 -0.05
CA SER A 619 -69.59 16.66 0.20
C SER A 619 -68.25 16.07 0.64
N GLY A 620 -68.22 15.55 1.88
CA GLY A 620 -67.00 15.27 2.62
C GLY A 620 -65.99 14.38 1.88
N LYS A 621 -64.85 14.95 1.50
CA LYS A 621 -63.74 14.21 0.89
C LYS A 621 -63.07 13.31 1.93
N TRP A 622 -63.47 12.04 1.97
CA TRP A 622 -62.93 10.98 2.82
C TRP A 622 -61.41 11.03 2.99
N TYR A 623 -60.93 10.87 4.23
CA TYR A 623 -59.52 10.91 4.57
C TYR A 623 -58.80 9.68 4.02
N ASN A 624 -57.93 9.90 3.02
CA ASN A 624 -57.18 8.85 2.34
C ASN A 624 -55.81 9.42 1.87
N PRO A 625 -54.77 9.38 2.72
CA PRO A 625 -53.47 9.95 2.39
C PRO A 625 -52.78 9.18 1.25
N PHE A 626 -52.11 9.91 0.35
CA PHE A 626 -51.55 9.38 -0.91
C PHE A 626 -50.79 8.07 -0.74
N VAL A 627 -49.92 7.99 0.27
CA VAL A 627 -49.03 6.84 0.56
C VAL A 627 -49.81 5.54 0.74
N VAL A 628 -51.02 5.59 1.32
CA VAL A 628 -51.86 4.40 1.59
C VAL A 628 -52.67 3.98 0.36
N THR A 629 -52.86 4.86 -0.62
CA THR A 629 -53.57 4.52 -1.86
C THR A 629 -52.84 3.43 -2.66
N ARG A 630 -53.56 2.66 -3.48
CA ARG A 630 -52.93 1.67 -4.38
C ARG A 630 -51.87 2.30 -5.29
N ILE A 631 -52.10 3.54 -5.75
CA ILE A 631 -51.12 4.28 -6.57
C ILE A 631 -49.87 4.61 -5.74
N GLY A 632 -50.03 5.19 -4.54
CA GLY A 632 -48.89 5.52 -3.67
C GLY A 632 -48.03 4.30 -3.30
N ARG A 633 -48.65 3.14 -3.06
CA ARG A 633 -47.95 1.88 -2.82
C ARG A 633 -47.26 1.30 -4.05
N LEU A 634 -47.84 1.47 -5.24
CA LEU A 634 -47.17 1.14 -6.50
C LEU A 634 -45.99 2.08 -6.77
N CYS A 635 -46.10 3.36 -6.43
CA CYS A 635 -44.98 4.31 -6.51
C CYS A 635 -43.83 3.95 -5.56
N THR A 636 -44.10 3.52 -4.32
CA THR A 636 -43.02 3.10 -3.40
C THR A 636 -42.36 1.77 -3.82
N ILE A 637 -43.11 0.85 -4.42
CA ILE A 637 -42.53 -0.34 -5.08
C ILE A 637 -41.68 0.07 -6.29
N ALA A 638 -42.17 0.97 -7.16
CA ALA A 638 -41.43 1.43 -8.32
C ALA A 638 -40.10 2.12 -7.94
N ILE A 639 -40.10 2.94 -6.87
CA ILE A 639 -38.87 3.53 -6.32
C ILE A 639 -37.88 2.44 -5.89
N ALA A 640 -38.34 1.39 -5.19
CA ALA A 640 -37.46 0.28 -4.78
C ALA A 640 -36.84 -0.46 -5.98
N VAL A 641 -37.63 -0.70 -7.03
CA VAL A 641 -37.16 -1.33 -8.28
C VAL A 641 -36.16 -0.44 -9.01
N ILE A 642 -36.42 0.87 -9.10
CA ILE A 642 -35.48 1.85 -9.69
C ILE A 642 -34.14 1.85 -8.94
N LEU A 643 -34.16 1.78 -7.60
CA LEU A 643 -32.94 1.70 -6.79
C LEU A 643 -32.18 0.39 -7.03
N VAL A 644 -32.86 -0.76 -7.16
CA VAL A 644 -32.22 -2.05 -7.51
C VAL A 644 -31.57 -2.01 -8.89
N ILE A 645 -32.24 -1.43 -9.89
CA ILE A 645 -31.72 -1.27 -11.25
C ILE A 645 -30.51 -0.31 -11.28
N ALA A 646 -30.58 0.81 -10.56
CA ALA A 646 -29.45 1.74 -10.45
C ALA A 646 -28.23 1.09 -9.78
N LEU A 647 -28.43 0.33 -8.70
CA LEU A 647 -27.37 -0.40 -8.02
C LEU A 647 -26.72 -1.47 -8.91
N GLU A 648 -27.49 -2.17 -9.75
CA GLU A 648 -26.91 -3.12 -10.72
C GLU A 648 -26.16 -2.40 -11.84
N SER A 649 -26.72 -1.33 -12.39
CA SER A 649 -26.11 -0.58 -13.50
C SER A 649 -24.75 0.01 -13.12
N ILE A 650 -24.64 0.61 -11.92
CA ILE A 650 -23.36 1.12 -11.40
C ILE A 650 -22.40 -0.04 -11.09
N TYR A 651 -22.89 -1.17 -10.57
CA TYR A 651 -22.06 -2.35 -10.29
C TYR A 651 -21.47 -2.98 -11.56
N GLN A 652 -22.28 -3.20 -12.60
CA GLN A 652 -21.83 -3.70 -13.90
C GLN A 652 -20.81 -2.75 -14.56
N THR A 653 -21.07 -1.44 -14.52
CA THR A 653 -20.13 -0.40 -14.95
C THR A 653 -18.82 -0.46 -14.14
N SER A 654 -18.91 -0.69 -12.83
CA SER A 654 -17.77 -0.80 -11.91
C SER A 654 -16.94 -2.08 -12.14
N ILE A 655 -17.52 -3.18 -12.65
CA ILE A 655 -16.76 -4.36 -13.05
C ILE A 655 -16.03 -4.06 -14.36
N HIS A 656 -16.78 -3.71 -15.41
CA HIS A 656 -16.24 -3.52 -16.76
C HIS A 656 -15.09 -2.50 -16.79
N ASN A 657 -15.25 -1.38 -16.09
CA ASN A 657 -14.30 -0.27 -16.12
C ASN A 657 -13.30 -0.26 -14.96
N HIS A 658 -13.22 -1.34 -14.15
CA HIS A 658 -12.37 -1.39 -12.95
C HIS A 658 -12.60 -0.18 -12.03
N GLY A 659 -13.86 0.02 -11.63
CA GLY A 659 -14.37 1.18 -10.90
C GLY A 659 -15.13 2.17 -11.79
N PHE A 660 -16.18 2.77 -11.24
CA PHE A 660 -17.15 3.57 -12.00
C PHE A 660 -16.85 5.08 -12.01
N MET A 661 -16.07 5.58 -11.04
CA MET A 661 -15.72 7.00 -10.93
C MET A 661 -14.27 7.17 -10.48
N THR A 662 -13.53 8.05 -11.14
CA THR A 662 -12.15 8.44 -10.73
C THR A 662 -12.21 9.49 -9.64
N VAL A 663 -11.57 9.19 -8.50
CA VAL A 663 -11.34 10.14 -7.42
C VAL A 663 -10.01 10.85 -7.71
N ALA A 664 -10.09 12.12 -8.13
CA ALA A 664 -8.94 13.00 -8.08
C ALA A 664 -8.55 13.21 -6.60
N ILE A 665 -7.26 13.48 -6.33
CA ILE A 665 -6.70 13.60 -4.97
C ILE A 665 -7.36 14.75 -4.15
N GLN A 666 -8.15 15.61 -4.81
CA GLN A 666 -9.10 16.53 -4.19
C GLN A 666 -10.17 15.79 -3.38
N LYS A 667 -9.95 15.73 -2.05
CA LYS A 667 -10.77 15.06 -1.01
C LYS A 667 -12.30 15.22 -1.16
N HIS A 668 -12.78 16.32 -1.73
CA HIS A 668 -14.20 16.62 -1.95
C HIS A 668 -14.98 15.53 -2.72
N ALA A 669 -14.35 14.86 -3.68
CA ALA A 669 -14.99 13.78 -4.45
C ALA A 669 -15.28 12.53 -3.59
N GLU A 670 -14.45 12.25 -2.58
CA GLU A 670 -14.58 11.07 -1.73
C GLU A 670 -15.81 11.16 -0.81
N TYR A 671 -15.97 12.26 -0.06
CA TYR A 671 -17.12 12.47 0.83
C TYR A 671 -18.46 12.31 0.10
N THR A 672 -18.56 12.91 -1.09
CA THR A 672 -19.78 12.93 -1.91
C THR A 672 -20.23 11.52 -2.27
N SER A 673 -19.30 10.62 -2.58
CA SER A 673 -19.59 9.22 -2.89
C SER A 673 -20.20 8.44 -1.73
N ARG A 674 -19.78 8.70 -0.48
CA ARG A 674 -20.26 7.98 0.71
C ARG A 674 -21.64 8.45 1.15
N TYR A 675 -21.89 9.76 1.10
CA TYR A 675 -23.15 10.34 1.61
C TYR A 675 -24.36 10.12 0.70
N ILE A 676 -24.20 10.11 -0.63
CA ILE A 676 -25.33 10.03 -1.58
C ILE A 676 -26.16 8.74 -1.41
N PRO A 677 -25.58 7.51 -1.37
CA PRO A 677 -26.37 6.30 -1.15
C PRO A 677 -27.09 6.32 0.20
N ALA A 678 -26.40 6.70 1.27
CA ALA A 678 -26.98 6.78 2.61
C ALA A 678 -28.19 7.73 2.66
N ALA A 679 -28.08 8.93 2.07
CA ALA A 679 -29.17 9.91 2.02
C ALA A 679 -30.39 9.42 1.23
N ILE A 680 -30.18 8.78 0.06
CA ILE A 680 -31.25 8.22 -0.77
C ILE A 680 -31.99 7.10 -0.02
N LEU A 681 -31.25 6.22 0.67
CA LEU A 681 -31.82 5.09 1.40
C LEU A 681 -32.52 5.54 2.70
N VAL A 682 -32.03 6.59 3.37
CA VAL A 682 -32.76 7.27 4.46
C VAL A 682 -34.06 7.89 3.96
N LEU A 683 -34.08 8.52 2.78
CA LEU A 683 -35.29 9.09 2.20
C LEU A 683 -36.33 8.01 1.85
N TYR A 684 -35.89 6.88 1.28
CA TYR A 684 -36.77 5.73 1.04
C TYR A 684 -37.30 5.12 2.35
N SER A 685 -36.45 5.01 3.38
CA SER A 685 -36.84 4.57 4.73
C SER A 685 -37.89 5.50 5.37
N LEU A 686 -37.81 6.81 5.16
CA LEU A 686 -38.83 7.79 5.59
C LEU A 686 -40.17 7.60 4.86
N LEU A 687 -40.16 7.33 3.55
CA LEU A 687 -41.37 7.03 2.79
C LEU A 687 -42.04 5.72 3.26
N PHE A 688 -41.26 4.68 3.55
CA PHE A 688 -41.76 3.43 4.12
C PHE A 688 -42.32 3.64 5.54
N SER A 689 -41.64 4.43 6.37
CA SER A 689 -42.10 4.78 7.72
C SER A 689 -43.47 5.46 7.71
N ALA A 690 -43.72 6.35 6.74
CA ALA A 690 -45.02 6.99 6.57
C ALA A 690 -46.13 5.99 6.15
N LEU A 691 -45.80 4.97 5.34
CA LEU A 691 -46.76 3.92 4.96
C LEU A 691 -47.17 3.06 6.15
N ASP A 692 -46.20 2.58 6.94
CA ASP A 692 -46.45 1.78 8.15
C ASP A 692 -47.25 2.55 9.20
N PHE A 693 -46.90 3.82 9.43
CA PHE A 693 -47.58 4.68 10.38
C PHE A 693 -49.06 4.94 10.04
N GLU A 694 -49.34 5.25 8.78
CA GLU A 694 -50.71 5.44 8.31
C GLU A 694 -51.50 4.12 8.33
N LEU A 695 -50.94 3.01 7.86
CA LEU A 695 -51.64 1.71 7.88
C LEU A 695 -51.99 1.25 9.30
N LYS A 696 -51.09 1.42 10.28
CA LYS A 696 -51.40 1.18 11.70
C LYS A 696 -52.49 2.09 12.25
N THR A 697 -52.66 3.29 11.70
CA THR A 697 -53.74 4.20 12.10
C THR A 697 -55.09 3.76 11.54
N PHE A 698 -55.15 3.23 10.31
CA PHE A 698 -56.39 2.72 9.71
C PHE A 698 -56.87 1.38 10.28
N GLN A 699 -55.98 0.56 10.86
CA GLN A 699 -56.28 -0.81 11.31
C GLN A 699 -57.51 -0.96 12.23
N PRO A 700 -57.64 -0.27 13.39
CA PRO A 700 -58.78 -0.49 14.27
C PRO A 700 -60.11 -0.13 13.58
N TYR A 701 -60.12 0.92 12.76
CA TYR A 701 -61.28 1.34 11.97
C TYR A 701 -61.61 0.36 10.82
N LEU A 702 -60.62 -0.31 10.23
CA LEU A 702 -60.82 -1.39 9.25
C LEU A 702 -61.44 -2.65 9.89
N ASN A 703 -61.18 -2.89 11.17
CA ASN A 703 -61.81 -3.97 11.93
C ASN A 703 -63.23 -3.59 12.35
N LEU A 704 -63.45 -2.37 12.86
CA LEU A 704 -64.79 -1.85 13.20
C LEU A 704 -65.73 -1.74 11.99
N ARG A 705 -65.19 -1.47 10.78
CA ARG A 705 -65.96 -1.52 9.51
C ARG A 705 -66.39 -2.95 9.12
N LYS A 706 -65.77 -4.01 9.65
CA LYS A 706 -66.19 -5.39 9.36
C LYS A 706 -67.54 -5.74 10.02
N GLY A 707 -67.93 -5.03 11.08
CA GLY A 707 -68.94 -5.51 12.01
C GLY A 707 -68.38 -6.52 13.01
N SER A 708 -69.07 -6.65 14.14
CA SER A 708 -68.85 -7.66 15.19
C SER A 708 -67.39 -7.86 15.62
N ALA A 709 -66.66 -6.77 15.88
CA ALA A 709 -65.26 -6.83 16.33
C ALA A 709 -65.17 -6.85 17.87
N THR A 710 -64.42 -7.79 18.45
CA THR A 710 -64.15 -7.80 19.90
C THR A 710 -63.22 -6.64 20.30
N SER A 711 -63.28 -6.22 21.57
CA SER A 711 -62.53 -5.03 22.05
C SER A 711 -61.03 -5.14 21.79
N GLN A 712 -60.44 -6.30 22.13
CA GLN A 712 -59.04 -6.68 21.94
C GLN A 712 -58.53 -6.45 20.51
N ILE A 713 -59.39 -6.57 19.49
CA ILE A 713 -59.05 -6.52 18.06
C ILE A 713 -59.50 -5.18 17.44
N SER A 714 -60.15 -4.30 18.20
CA SER A 714 -60.70 -3.04 17.71
C SER A 714 -60.33 -1.84 18.59
N ILE A 715 -61.05 -1.61 19.68
CA ILE A 715 -60.93 -0.38 20.50
C ILE A 715 -59.69 -0.38 21.40
N ASP A 716 -59.22 -1.55 21.85
CA ASP A 716 -58.01 -1.72 22.69
C ASP A 716 -56.71 -1.82 21.85
N GLU A 717 -56.79 -1.62 20.53
CA GLU A 717 -55.70 -1.92 19.60
C GLU A 717 -54.79 -0.71 19.31
N HIS A 718 -53.75 -0.54 20.15
CA HIS A 718 -52.72 0.47 19.93
C HIS A 718 -51.39 -0.11 19.44
N TYR A 719 -50.96 0.26 18.22
CA TYR A 719 -49.66 -0.15 17.63
C TYR A 719 -48.62 0.97 17.51
N LEU A 720 -48.99 2.24 17.71
CA LEU A 720 -48.10 3.37 17.40
C LEU A 720 -47.06 3.61 18.50
N GLY A 721 -47.47 3.52 19.77
CA GLY A 721 -46.64 3.70 20.96
C GLY A 721 -46.07 2.40 21.55
N LEU A 722 -45.97 1.34 20.75
CA LEU A 722 -45.30 0.08 21.09
C LEU A 722 -43.94 -0.04 20.36
N LEU A 723 -42.98 -0.72 20.99
CA LEU A 723 -41.72 -1.09 20.34
C LEU A 723 -41.95 -2.12 19.23
N GLY A 724 -41.27 -1.96 18.09
CA GLY A 724 -41.57 -2.68 16.84
C GLY A 724 -41.63 -4.20 16.95
N LEU A 725 -40.69 -4.84 17.66
CA LEU A 725 -40.67 -6.29 17.86
C LEU A 725 -41.86 -6.79 18.70
N HIS A 726 -42.26 -6.05 19.73
CA HIS A 726 -43.42 -6.37 20.56
C HIS A 726 -44.74 -6.16 19.78
N GLY A 727 -44.82 -5.09 18.99
CA GLY A 727 -45.92 -4.86 18.05
C GLY A 727 -46.07 -5.97 17.01
N LEU A 728 -44.96 -6.42 16.40
CA LEU A 728 -44.92 -7.56 15.47
C LEU A 728 -45.43 -8.86 16.13
N TRP A 729 -45.00 -9.15 17.36
CA TRP A 729 -45.48 -10.32 18.11
C TRP A 729 -46.99 -10.27 18.40
N ARG A 730 -47.51 -9.11 18.86
CA ARG A 730 -48.95 -8.91 19.13
C ARG A 730 -49.78 -8.99 17.83
N ALA A 731 -49.32 -8.39 16.74
CA ALA A 731 -49.97 -8.43 15.42
C ALA A 731 -49.96 -9.84 14.80
N SER A 732 -48.87 -10.60 14.96
CA SER A 732 -48.74 -11.97 14.49
C SER A 732 -49.70 -12.91 15.22
N ARG A 733 -49.78 -12.83 16.56
CA ARG A 733 -50.79 -13.59 17.35
C ARG A 733 -52.23 -13.26 16.94
N LYS A 734 -52.52 -12.00 16.61
CA LYS A 734 -53.83 -11.55 16.08
C LYS A 734 -54.05 -11.83 14.58
N LYS A 735 -53.15 -12.53 13.89
CA LYS A 735 -53.20 -12.86 12.45
C LYS A 735 -53.35 -11.62 11.52
N GLN A 736 -52.82 -10.47 11.92
CA GLN A 736 -52.99 -9.21 11.18
C GLN A 736 -51.93 -9.03 10.08
N TYR A 737 -52.03 -9.84 9.03
CA TYR A 737 -51.01 -9.98 7.97
C TYR A 737 -50.52 -8.65 7.36
N CYS A 738 -51.38 -7.63 7.22
CA CYS A 738 -50.99 -6.32 6.69
C CYS A 738 -49.98 -5.60 7.60
N ILE A 739 -50.22 -5.58 8.93
CA ILE A 739 -49.29 -4.98 9.90
C ILE A 739 -48.05 -5.86 10.08
N VAL A 740 -48.19 -7.18 10.04
CA VAL A 740 -47.03 -8.09 10.06
C VAL A 740 -46.09 -7.78 8.89
N ALA A 741 -46.61 -7.57 7.67
CA ALA A 741 -45.81 -7.19 6.51
C ALA A 741 -45.14 -5.81 6.67
N THR A 742 -45.85 -4.77 7.13
CA THR A 742 -45.23 -3.45 7.31
C THR A 742 -44.23 -3.42 8.47
N THR A 743 -44.48 -4.13 9.57
CA THR A 743 -43.55 -4.18 10.71
C THR A 743 -42.29 -4.99 10.41
N ILE A 744 -42.38 -6.05 9.59
CA ILE A 744 -41.19 -6.74 9.05
C ILE A 744 -40.42 -5.81 8.10
N GLY A 745 -41.09 -5.12 7.17
CA GLY A 745 -40.43 -4.13 6.30
C GLY A 745 -39.77 -2.97 7.07
N MET A 746 -40.40 -2.52 8.16
CA MET A 746 -39.83 -1.55 9.10
C MET A 746 -38.67 -2.10 9.94
N PHE A 747 -38.50 -3.42 10.06
CA PHE A 747 -37.26 -3.98 10.60
C PHE A 747 -36.15 -3.91 9.55
N VAL A 748 -36.47 -4.29 8.30
CA VAL A 748 -35.55 -4.28 7.15
C VAL A 748 -34.97 -2.88 6.83
N THR A 749 -35.74 -1.80 7.00
CA THR A 749 -35.26 -0.41 6.76
C THR A 749 -34.00 -0.03 7.54
N HIS A 750 -33.75 -0.63 8.70
CA HIS A 750 -32.61 -0.28 9.56
C HIS A 750 -31.29 -0.88 9.04
N PHE A 751 -31.33 -2.07 8.45
CA PHE A 751 -30.18 -2.71 7.82
C PHE A 751 -29.76 -1.98 6.54
N LEU A 752 -30.74 -1.43 5.82
CA LEU A 752 -30.56 -0.69 4.57
C LEU A 752 -29.50 0.42 4.69
N THR A 753 -29.52 1.20 5.77
CA THR A 753 -28.58 2.31 6.00
C THR A 753 -27.25 1.88 6.60
N ILE A 754 -27.20 0.72 7.28
CA ILE A 754 -25.94 0.16 7.81
C ILE A 754 -25.07 -0.34 6.65
N ILE A 755 -25.64 -1.16 5.76
CA ILE A 755 -24.91 -1.74 4.62
C ILE A 755 -24.48 -0.67 3.60
N ALA A 756 -25.22 0.43 3.50
CA ALA A 756 -24.88 1.56 2.64
C ALA A 756 -23.48 2.15 2.92
N SER A 757 -22.99 2.11 4.17
CA SER A 757 -21.66 2.65 4.52
C SER A 757 -20.50 1.82 3.96
N GLY A 758 -20.76 0.57 3.55
CA GLY A 758 -19.80 -0.33 2.91
C GLY A 758 -20.04 -0.54 1.41
N LEU A 759 -20.84 0.30 0.75
CA LEU A 759 -21.22 0.12 -0.66
C LEU A 759 -20.08 0.42 -1.64
N TYR A 760 -19.23 1.40 -1.36
CA TYR A 760 -18.11 1.79 -2.20
C TYR A 760 -16.77 1.67 -1.47
N THR A 761 -15.75 1.21 -2.17
CA THR A 761 -14.36 1.09 -1.70
C THR A 761 -13.43 1.79 -2.68
N VAL A 762 -12.35 2.40 -2.17
CA VAL A 762 -11.34 3.08 -2.99
C VAL A 762 -10.20 2.10 -3.33
N THR A 763 -9.83 2.01 -4.61
CA THR A 763 -8.71 1.17 -5.09
C THR A 763 -7.86 1.95 -6.07
N SER A 764 -6.53 1.84 -5.99
CA SER A 764 -5.61 2.33 -7.03
C SER A 764 -5.75 1.48 -8.31
N VAL A 765 -5.88 2.12 -9.47
CA VAL A 765 -5.96 1.43 -10.76
C VAL A 765 -4.88 1.99 -11.69
N TYR A 766 -4.05 1.11 -12.23
CA TYR A 766 -2.98 1.48 -13.14
C TYR A 766 -3.54 1.98 -14.47
N GLN A 767 -3.25 3.23 -14.82
CA GLN A 767 -3.57 3.79 -16.12
C GLN A 767 -2.36 3.60 -17.04
N GLN A 768 -2.52 2.79 -18.09
CA GLN A 768 -1.57 2.76 -19.20
C GLN A 768 -1.76 4.01 -20.06
N LYS A 769 -0.66 4.68 -20.43
CA LYS A 769 -0.62 5.73 -21.47
C LYS A 769 0.50 5.42 -22.47
N PRO A 770 0.32 5.68 -23.78
CA PRO A 770 1.43 5.70 -24.71
C PRO A 770 2.37 6.86 -24.37
N ILE A 771 3.68 6.64 -24.47
CA ILE A 771 4.73 7.66 -24.33
C ILE A 771 5.77 7.51 -25.44
N GLN A 772 6.57 8.56 -25.65
CA GLN A 772 7.66 8.58 -26.62
C GLN A 772 9.01 8.65 -25.92
N VAL A 773 9.91 7.77 -26.34
CA VAL A 773 11.25 7.58 -25.78
C VAL A 773 12.27 7.76 -26.90
N LEU A 774 13.35 8.49 -26.63
CA LEU A 774 14.38 8.85 -27.57
C LEU A 774 15.61 7.95 -27.37
N GLN A 775 16.10 7.32 -28.45
CA GLN A 775 17.40 6.66 -28.47
C GLN A 775 18.51 7.71 -28.58
N MET A 776 19.50 7.64 -27.68
CA MET A 776 20.58 8.62 -27.55
C MET A 776 21.92 8.13 -28.12
N ASP A 777 22.15 6.80 -28.12
CA ASP A 777 23.38 6.17 -28.61
C ASP A 777 23.13 4.98 -29.55
N ARG A 778 24.22 4.43 -30.07
CA ARG A 778 24.30 3.13 -30.75
C ARG A 778 25.66 2.49 -30.44
N VAL A 779 25.77 1.19 -30.67
CA VAL A 779 27.08 0.50 -30.65
C VAL A 779 27.93 1.00 -31.82
N ASN A 780 29.22 1.25 -31.58
CA ASN A 780 30.19 1.44 -32.64
C ASN A 780 30.61 0.08 -33.21
N ILE A 781 29.95 -0.34 -34.28
CA ILE A 781 30.23 -1.64 -34.95
C ILE A 781 31.62 -1.62 -35.60
N GLU A 782 32.07 -0.45 -36.08
CA GLU A 782 33.34 -0.28 -36.81
C GLU A 782 34.57 -0.46 -35.90
N ALA A 783 34.43 -0.20 -34.59
CA ALA A 783 35.49 -0.42 -33.59
C ALA A 783 35.87 -1.89 -33.38
N PHE A 784 35.04 -2.84 -33.83
CA PHE A 784 35.33 -4.28 -33.80
C PHE A 784 35.99 -4.77 -35.11
N SER A 785 36.49 -3.82 -35.92
CA SER A 785 37.15 -4.06 -37.21
C SER A 785 38.35 -3.13 -37.46
N ASP A 786 38.87 -2.43 -36.45
CA ASP A 786 40.04 -1.55 -36.56
C ASP A 786 41.09 -1.85 -35.47
N ILE A 787 42.31 -2.18 -35.91
CA ILE A 787 43.47 -2.52 -35.06
C ILE A 787 43.92 -1.34 -34.18
N ASN A 788 43.63 -0.10 -34.59
CA ASN A 788 44.04 1.09 -33.83
C ASN A 788 43.22 1.31 -32.54
N HIS A 789 42.14 0.54 -32.31
CA HIS A 789 41.19 0.74 -31.22
C HIS A 789 41.27 -0.31 -30.08
N ILE A 790 42.30 -1.17 -30.06
CA ILE A 790 42.47 -2.26 -29.06
C ILE A 790 42.33 -1.79 -27.60
N SER A 791 42.84 -0.59 -27.26
CA SER A 791 42.79 -0.03 -25.90
C SER A 791 41.38 0.24 -25.34
N TYR A 792 40.34 0.24 -26.18
CA TYR A 792 38.94 0.34 -25.74
C TYR A 792 38.38 -1.00 -25.24
N GLN A 793 39.04 -2.12 -25.52
CA GLN A 793 38.56 -3.46 -25.21
C GLN A 793 38.92 -3.91 -23.77
N GLU A 794 40.09 -3.50 -23.26
CA GLU A 794 40.55 -3.75 -21.88
C GLU A 794 39.52 -3.34 -20.83
N ILE A 795 38.95 -2.14 -20.98
CA ILE A 795 37.94 -1.58 -20.08
C ILE A 795 36.65 -2.42 -20.10
N GLY A 796 36.30 -2.96 -21.27
CA GLY A 796 35.20 -3.92 -21.41
C GLY A 796 35.49 -5.27 -20.72
N MET A 797 36.74 -5.71 -20.69
CA MET A 797 37.17 -6.95 -20.01
C MET A 797 37.29 -6.78 -18.49
N ILE A 798 37.65 -5.58 -18.00
CA ILE A 798 37.53 -5.20 -16.59
C ILE A 798 36.05 -5.22 -16.18
N ALA A 799 35.17 -4.58 -16.96
CA ALA A 799 33.72 -4.58 -16.72
C ALA A 799 33.12 -6.00 -16.74
N ALA A 800 33.52 -6.84 -17.70
CA ALA A 800 33.13 -8.25 -17.75
C ALA A 800 33.61 -9.01 -16.51
N THR A 801 34.83 -8.78 -16.02
CA THR A 801 35.33 -9.45 -14.81
C THR A 801 34.54 -9.04 -13.56
N LEU A 802 34.27 -7.74 -13.37
CA LEU A 802 33.48 -7.25 -12.22
C LEU A 802 32.07 -7.87 -12.17
N VAL A 803 31.43 -8.02 -13.33
CA VAL A 803 30.07 -8.60 -13.44
C VAL A 803 30.09 -10.14 -13.34
N LEU A 804 31.06 -10.82 -13.94
CA LEU A 804 31.03 -12.28 -14.14
C LEU A 804 31.87 -13.09 -13.14
N ASP A 805 32.84 -12.46 -12.47
CA ASP A 805 33.72 -13.07 -11.44
C ASP A 805 33.43 -12.56 -10.03
N LYS A 806 32.89 -11.33 -9.90
CA LYS A 806 32.68 -10.63 -8.62
C LYS A 806 31.21 -10.31 -8.29
N ASP A 807 30.28 -10.83 -9.09
CA ASP A 807 28.82 -10.66 -8.96
C ASP A 807 28.35 -9.20 -8.74
N MET A 808 29.02 -8.22 -9.37
CA MET A 808 28.57 -6.83 -9.32
C MET A 808 27.33 -6.58 -10.18
N ASP A 809 26.51 -5.61 -9.76
CA ASP A 809 25.34 -5.15 -10.51
C ASP A 809 25.73 -4.76 -11.95
N LEU A 810 25.11 -5.44 -12.93
CA LEU A 810 25.21 -5.10 -14.37
C LEU A 810 25.02 -3.59 -14.61
N PRO A 811 25.83 -2.93 -15.48
CA PRO A 811 25.66 -1.51 -15.83
C PRO A 811 24.24 -1.18 -16.33
N GLN A 812 23.80 0.08 -16.21
CA GLN A 812 22.52 0.48 -16.81
C GLN A 812 22.55 0.23 -18.33
N TRP A 813 21.40 -0.18 -18.89
CA TRP A 813 21.25 -0.58 -20.30
C TRP A 813 22.01 -1.86 -20.74
N SER A 814 22.68 -2.53 -19.79
CA SER A 814 23.28 -3.87 -19.97
C SER A 814 22.39 -4.97 -19.35
N TYR A 815 22.28 -6.09 -20.08
CA TYR A 815 21.67 -7.35 -19.67
C TYR A 815 22.69 -8.49 -19.83
N ASP A 816 22.38 -9.68 -19.29
CA ASP A 816 23.23 -10.88 -19.29
C ASP A 816 24.07 -11.10 -20.55
N SER A 817 23.46 -11.10 -21.74
CA SER A 817 24.08 -11.51 -23.02
C SER A 817 23.85 -10.53 -24.18
N PHE A 818 23.29 -9.37 -23.90
CA PHE A 818 22.99 -8.33 -24.88
C PHE A 818 22.90 -6.96 -24.22
N ILE A 819 23.03 -5.90 -25.02
CA ILE A 819 22.82 -4.52 -24.58
C ILE A 819 21.71 -3.83 -25.38
N VAL A 820 21.08 -2.83 -24.77
CA VAL A 820 20.12 -1.93 -25.43
C VAL A 820 20.71 -0.51 -25.52
N PRO A 821 20.22 0.34 -26.44
CA PRO A 821 20.64 1.74 -26.50
C PRO A 821 20.30 2.50 -25.22
N THR A 822 21.08 3.54 -24.89
CA THR A 822 20.67 4.52 -23.87
C THR A 822 19.45 5.29 -24.35
N MET A 823 18.53 5.58 -23.42
CA MET A 823 17.22 6.16 -23.73
C MET A 823 16.81 7.24 -22.74
N ASP A 824 16.16 8.28 -23.24
CA ASP A 824 15.58 9.39 -22.47
C ASP A 824 14.12 9.68 -22.90
N LEU A 825 13.35 10.39 -22.08
CA LEU A 825 11.92 10.64 -22.31
C LEU A 825 11.67 11.92 -23.11
N VAL A 826 11.00 11.79 -24.27
CA VAL A 826 10.60 12.95 -25.10
C VAL A 826 9.52 13.78 -24.41
N THR A 827 8.56 13.11 -23.76
CA THR A 827 7.47 13.75 -23.02
C THR A 827 7.86 13.92 -21.55
N GLN A 828 8.04 15.16 -21.10
CA GLN A 828 8.16 15.45 -19.66
C GLN A 828 6.91 14.93 -18.93
N LEU A 829 7.12 14.15 -17.86
CA LEU A 829 6.03 13.76 -16.97
C LEU A 829 5.56 14.96 -16.17
N ASP A 830 4.24 15.07 -16.03
CA ASP A 830 3.63 16.03 -15.11
C ASP A 830 4.03 15.68 -13.68
N LYS A 831 4.49 16.67 -12.90
CA LYS A 831 5.14 16.42 -11.59
C LYS A 831 4.23 15.73 -10.56
N ASP A 832 2.92 15.83 -10.76
CA ASP A 832 1.91 15.21 -9.92
C ASP A 832 1.60 13.75 -10.30
N GLU A 833 2.09 13.22 -11.44
CA GLU A 833 1.78 11.87 -11.91
C GLU A 833 2.88 10.84 -11.61
N HIS A 834 2.67 10.03 -10.57
CA HIS A 834 3.54 8.90 -10.23
C HIS A 834 3.43 7.77 -11.27
N CYS A 835 4.37 7.74 -12.21
CA CYS A 835 4.65 6.59 -13.07
C CYS A 835 5.41 5.52 -12.26
N GLN A 836 5.05 4.26 -12.44
CA GLN A 836 5.71 3.12 -11.78
C GLN A 836 6.68 2.41 -12.73
N GLY A 837 6.32 2.22 -14.00
CA GLY A 837 7.19 1.61 -15.00
C GLY A 837 6.72 1.80 -16.44
N VAL A 838 7.61 1.52 -17.38
CA VAL A 838 7.47 1.67 -18.83
C VAL A 838 7.79 0.34 -19.49
N THR A 839 6.86 -0.18 -20.30
CA THR A 839 7.15 -1.30 -21.21
C THR A 839 7.50 -0.73 -22.58
N ILE A 840 8.61 -1.17 -23.18
CA ILE A 840 9.05 -0.72 -24.52
C ILE A 840 9.66 -1.89 -25.30
N THR A 841 9.67 -1.81 -26.63
CA THR A 841 10.35 -2.77 -27.51
C THR A 841 11.38 -2.04 -28.36
N VAL A 842 12.63 -2.48 -28.30
CA VAL A 842 13.80 -1.80 -28.90
C VAL A 842 14.81 -2.81 -29.48
N PRO A 843 15.60 -2.43 -30.49
CA PRO A 843 16.67 -3.27 -31.01
C PRO A 843 17.81 -3.35 -29.99
N ALA A 844 18.04 -4.56 -29.46
CA ALA A 844 19.25 -4.90 -28.75
C ALA A 844 20.39 -5.23 -29.73
N THR A 845 21.62 -5.28 -29.20
CA THR A 845 22.80 -5.87 -29.87
C THR A 845 23.30 -7.04 -29.03
N ARG A 846 23.46 -8.21 -29.66
CA ARG A 846 23.95 -9.47 -29.08
C ARG A 846 25.16 -9.94 -29.88
N ALA A 847 26.17 -10.48 -29.21
CA ALA A 847 27.25 -11.23 -29.86
C ALA A 847 26.98 -12.74 -29.77
N ASN A 848 27.53 -13.52 -30.69
CA ASN A 848 27.48 -14.99 -30.67
C ASN A 848 28.83 -15.56 -31.11
N ALA A 849 29.33 -16.62 -30.46
CA ALA A 849 30.62 -17.25 -30.78
C ALA A 849 30.56 -18.20 -31.99
N ASN A 850 29.41 -18.82 -32.24
CA ASN A 850 29.15 -19.69 -33.39
C ASN A 850 30.23 -20.77 -33.61
N CYS A 851 30.24 -21.78 -32.73
CA CYS A 851 31.30 -22.77 -32.63
C CYS A 851 30.95 -24.11 -33.30
N THR A 852 31.95 -24.73 -33.91
CA THR A 852 31.88 -26.03 -34.60
C THR A 852 32.93 -26.99 -34.03
N VAL A 853 32.57 -28.26 -33.83
CA VAL A 853 33.50 -29.26 -33.26
C VAL A 853 34.48 -29.72 -34.34
N ILE A 854 35.78 -29.70 -34.00
CA ILE A 854 36.88 -30.11 -34.90
C ILE A 854 37.86 -31.06 -34.18
N ILE A 855 38.76 -31.67 -34.95
CA ILE A 855 39.71 -32.69 -34.49
C ILE A 855 41.10 -32.32 -35.06
N PRO A 856 42.19 -32.35 -34.27
CA PRO A 856 43.54 -32.15 -34.79
C PRO A 856 43.96 -33.32 -35.70
N SER A 857 44.83 -33.06 -36.67
CA SER A 857 45.40 -34.09 -37.55
C SER A 857 46.70 -34.69 -37.04
N ASN A 858 47.46 -33.95 -36.23
CA ASN A 858 48.63 -34.44 -35.50
C ASN A 858 48.78 -33.67 -34.18
N VAL A 859 49.39 -34.30 -33.17
CA VAL A 859 49.68 -33.71 -31.86
C VAL A 859 51.04 -34.19 -31.39
N SER A 860 52.02 -33.29 -31.36
CA SER A 860 53.33 -33.49 -30.73
C SER A 860 53.38 -32.82 -29.35
N ILE A 861 54.33 -33.26 -28.53
CA ILE A 861 54.58 -32.70 -27.19
C ILE A 861 56.08 -32.47 -27.08
N GLU A 862 56.49 -31.23 -26.91
CA GLU A 862 57.86 -30.84 -26.61
C GLU A 862 57.98 -30.63 -25.10
N VAL A 863 59.06 -31.12 -24.48
CA VAL A 863 59.29 -31.03 -23.03
C VAL A 863 60.51 -30.16 -22.80
N ASN A 864 60.34 -29.08 -22.04
CA ASN A 864 61.41 -28.14 -21.74
C ASN A 864 61.92 -28.38 -20.31
N ASP A 865 62.95 -29.23 -20.21
CA ASP A 865 63.49 -29.77 -18.97
C ASP A 865 63.95 -28.69 -17.96
N PHE A 866 64.31 -27.48 -18.43
CA PHE A 866 64.77 -26.39 -17.56
C PHE A 866 63.65 -25.82 -16.67
N ASN A 867 62.41 -25.74 -17.18
CA ASN A 867 61.32 -24.99 -16.55
C ASN A 867 60.10 -25.85 -16.13
N GLN A 868 60.17 -27.18 -16.28
CA GLN A 868 59.04 -28.10 -16.06
C GLN A 868 57.76 -27.68 -16.83
N ARG A 869 57.95 -27.18 -18.06
CA ARG A 869 56.89 -26.87 -19.03
C ARG A 869 56.85 -27.95 -20.12
N ARG A 870 55.64 -28.38 -20.49
CA ARG A 870 55.39 -29.23 -21.66
C ARG A 870 54.55 -28.43 -22.66
N GLU A 871 55.10 -28.18 -23.84
CA GLU A 871 54.39 -27.47 -24.90
C GLU A 871 53.68 -28.49 -25.80
N PHE A 872 52.36 -28.43 -25.83
CA PHE A 872 51.52 -29.23 -26.73
C PHE A 872 51.41 -28.50 -28.06
N THR A 873 51.95 -29.11 -29.11
CA THR A 873 51.93 -28.60 -30.48
C THR A 873 50.90 -29.39 -31.28
N MET A 874 49.83 -28.73 -31.73
CA MET A 874 48.66 -29.34 -32.36
C MET A 874 48.49 -28.86 -33.80
N ASP A 875 48.66 -29.76 -34.76
CA ASP A 875 48.36 -29.52 -36.17
C ASP A 875 46.87 -29.74 -36.45
N PHE A 876 46.29 -28.90 -37.30
CA PHE A 876 44.94 -29.06 -37.82
C PHE A 876 44.98 -29.09 -39.34
N ASP A 877 44.28 -30.03 -39.96
CA ASP A 877 44.20 -30.09 -41.42
C ASP A 877 43.22 -29.03 -41.95
N PHE A 878 43.77 -28.11 -42.74
CA PHE A 878 43.04 -27.16 -43.57
C PHE A 878 42.12 -26.16 -42.84
N LEU A 879 42.62 -25.55 -41.74
CA LEU A 879 42.05 -24.31 -41.19
C LEU A 879 42.70 -23.09 -41.88
N SER A 880 42.01 -22.51 -42.87
CA SER A 880 42.44 -21.26 -43.52
C SER A 880 41.28 -20.52 -44.21
N ILE A 881 40.97 -19.31 -43.71
CA ILE A 881 40.48 -18.19 -44.55
C ILE A 881 41.36 -16.94 -44.32
N CYS A 882 41.89 -16.72 -43.11
CA CYS A 882 42.85 -15.66 -42.80
C CYS A 882 44.29 -16.04 -43.21
N GLY A 883 44.57 -16.00 -44.52
CA GLY A 883 45.78 -16.59 -45.09
C GLY A 883 47.09 -15.83 -44.82
N GLY A 884 48.13 -16.57 -44.40
CA GLY A 884 49.54 -16.13 -44.39
C GLY A 884 50.45 -16.99 -45.27
N ASP A 885 50.40 -18.32 -45.15
CA ASP A 885 51.17 -19.26 -45.97
C ASP A 885 50.26 -20.28 -46.69
N PRO A 886 50.23 -20.31 -48.04
CA PRO A 886 49.55 -21.34 -48.83
C PRO A 886 50.10 -22.78 -48.68
N ARG A 887 51.22 -22.97 -47.97
CA ARG A 887 51.88 -24.27 -47.74
C ARG A 887 52.00 -24.66 -46.26
N GLY A 888 51.66 -23.77 -45.34
CA GLY A 888 51.96 -23.91 -43.92
C GLY A 888 50.79 -24.43 -43.10
N LYS A 889 50.89 -25.66 -42.57
CA LYS A 889 50.19 -25.99 -41.33
C LYS A 889 50.85 -25.17 -40.22
N ARG A 890 50.18 -24.14 -39.70
CA ARG A 890 50.65 -23.39 -38.52
C ARG A 890 50.04 -24.05 -37.28
N PRO A 891 50.80 -24.88 -36.52
CA PRO A 891 50.26 -25.58 -35.37
C PRO A 891 49.88 -24.60 -34.27
N LEU A 892 48.90 -24.98 -33.45
CA LEU A 892 48.64 -24.30 -32.18
C LEU A 892 49.62 -24.82 -31.13
N LYS A 893 50.25 -23.91 -30.38
CA LYS A 893 51.17 -24.23 -29.27
C LYS A 893 50.55 -23.82 -27.94
N ILE A 894 50.37 -24.78 -27.02
CA ILE A 894 49.79 -24.59 -25.69
C ILE A 894 50.80 -25.06 -24.63
N ASP A 895 51.30 -24.15 -23.78
CA ASP A 895 52.08 -24.51 -22.59
C ASP A 895 51.19 -25.17 -21.52
N VAL A 896 51.59 -26.36 -21.07
CA VAL A 896 50.96 -27.07 -19.94
C VAL A 896 52.03 -27.44 -18.91
N TYR A 897 51.72 -27.27 -17.63
CA TYR A 897 52.66 -27.55 -16.54
C TYR A 897 52.67 -29.02 -16.11
N ASP A 898 53.79 -29.49 -15.57
CA ASP A 898 54.17 -30.91 -15.44
C ASP A 898 53.41 -31.74 -14.37
N ARG A 899 52.10 -31.53 -14.19
CA ARG A 899 51.23 -32.32 -13.30
C ARG A 899 49.99 -32.83 -14.05
N PRO A 900 49.38 -33.95 -13.62
CA PRO A 900 48.17 -34.48 -14.26
C PRO A 900 46.95 -33.62 -13.93
N THR A 901 46.74 -32.56 -14.71
CA THR A 901 45.62 -31.62 -14.59
C THR A 901 44.87 -31.46 -15.91
N GLY A 902 43.61 -31.03 -15.83
CA GLY A 902 42.86 -30.61 -17.01
C GLY A 902 43.35 -29.25 -17.50
N PHE A 903 43.21 -28.98 -18.79
CA PHE A 903 43.45 -27.67 -19.37
C PHE A 903 42.30 -27.21 -20.26
N ALA A 904 42.11 -25.90 -20.38
CA ALA A 904 41.17 -25.28 -21.31
C ALA A 904 41.67 -23.89 -21.71
N SER A 905 41.58 -23.56 -23.00
CA SER A 905 42.15 -22.35 -23.58
C SER A 905 41.38 -21.89 -24.83
N TRP A 906 41.13 -20.59 -24.88
CA TRP A 906 40.69 -19.79 -26.01
C TRP A 906 41.94 -19.26 -26.73
N ASN A 907 42.11 -19.55 -28.02
CA ASN A 907 43.29 -19.13 -28.76
C ASN A 907 42.87 -18.27 -29.96
N ASP A 908 43.51 -17.11 -30.07
CA ASP A 908 43.43 -16.25 -31.24
C ASP A 908 44.17 -16.89 -32.44
N ARG A 909 43.81 -16.46 -33.66
CA ARG A 909 44.46 -16.88 -34.91
C ARG A 909 44.87 -15.69 -35.80
N SER A 910 44.57 -14.46 -35.41
CA SER A 910 45.10 -13.27 -36.09
C SER A 910 46.63 -13.27 -36.06
N ASP A 911 47.22 -13.07 -37.24
CA ASP A 911 48.65 -12.74 -37.39
C ASP A 911 48.81 -11.21 -37.31
N ASP A 912 50.03 -10.73 -37.05
CA ASP A 912 50.38 -9.32 -36.75
C ASP A 912 49.93 -8.25 -37.79
N PHE A 913 49.28 -8.65 -38.89
CA PHE A 913 48.91 -7.78 -40.02
C PHE A 913 47.50 -7.99 -40.61
N PHE A 914 46.67 -8.92 -40.13
CA PHE A 914 45.34 -9.17 -40.74
C PHE A 914 44.21 -9.51 -39.75
N HIS A 915 43.12 -8.76 -39.86
CA HIS A 915 41.84 -8.97 -39.15
C HIS A 915 41.31 -10.41 -39.34
N CYS A 916 41.24 -11.19 -38.26
CA CYS A 916 40.79 -12.58 -38.30
C CYS A 916 39.86 -12.96 -37.14
N PRO A 917 38.53 -12.82 -37.30
CA PRO A 917 37.53 -13.32 -36.34
C PRO A 917 37.34 -14.85 -36.45
N GLU A 918 38.43 -15.62 -36.35
CA GLU A 918 38.43 -17.09 -36.24
C GLU A 918 39.16 -17.52 -34.97
N TYR A 919 38.46 -18.12 -34.01
CA TYR A 919 39.03 -18.53 -32.72
C TYR A 919 39.08 -20.04 -32.58
N LEU A 920 40.16 -20.53 -31.97
CA LEU A 920 40.44 -21.94 -31.75
C LEU A 920 40.39 -22.25 -30.24
N VAL A 921 39.27 -22.83 -29.80
CA VAL A 921 39.09 -23.26 -28.41
C VAL A 921 39.55 -24.69 -28.26
N VAL A 922 40.37 -24.98 -27.25
CA VAL A 922 40.83 -26.35 -26.93
C VAL A 922 40.64 -26.62 -25.44
N ALA A 923 40.11 -27.80 -25.09
CA ALA A 923 40.10 -28.29 -23.71
C ALA A 923 40.43 -29.78 -23.66
N GLY A 924 41.21 -30.22 -22.67
CA GLY A 924 41.66 -31.60 -22.59
C GLY A 924 42.29 -32.01 -21.27
N HIS A 925 42.78 -33.24 -21.24
CA HIS A 925 43.52 -33.82 -20.13
C HIS A 925 44.81 -34.43 -20.64
N ALA A 926 45.93 -34.06 -20.01
CA ALA A 926 47.24 -34.62 -20.28
C ALA A 926 47.54 -35.73 -19.26
N TYR A 927 48.00 -36.89 -19.73
CA TYR A 927 48.46 -37.99 -18.88
C TYR A 927 50.00 -38.09 -18.98
N PRO A 928 50.75 -37.36 -18.13
CA PRO A 928 52.20 -37.15 -18.30
C PRO A 928 53.03 -38.43 -18.26
N GLU A 929 52.53 -39.47 -17.58
CA GLU A 929 53.17 -40.78 -17.41
C GLU A 929 53.13 -41.63 -18.69
N ASN A 930 51.98 -41.65 -19.40
CA ASN A 930 51.74 -42.54 -20.55
C ASN A 930 51.92 -41.85 -21.91
N ARG A 931 52.29 -40.56 -21.93
CA ARG A 931 52.29 -39.68 -23.13
C ARG A 931 50.94 -39.65 -23.88
N SER A 932 49.85 -40.02 -23.21
CA SER A 932 48.50 -40.01 -23.78
C SER A 932 47.75 -38.74 -23.44
N TRP A 933 46.80 -38.38 -24.29
CA TRP A 933 45.98 -37.18 -24.16
C TRP A 933 44.54 -37.48 -24.56
N ASN A 934 43.60 -36.71 -24.00
CA ASN A 934 42.22 -36.65 -24.44
C ASN A 934 41.86 -35.17 -24.58
N LEU A 935 41.72 -34.68 -25.81
CA LEU A 935 41.45 -33.26 -26.09
C LEU A 935 40.25 -33.10 -27.02
N ARG A 936 39.53 -32.00 -26.85
CA ARG A 936 38.44 -31.51 -27.67
C ARG A 936 38.85 -30.16 -28.23
N ALA A 937 38.54 -29.90 -29.50
CA ALA A 937 38.77 -28.61 -30.14
C ALA A 937 37.48 -28.09 -30.78
N LEU A 938 37.26 -26.78 -30.73
CA LEU A 938 36.20 -26.06 -31.43
C LEU A 938 36.81 -24.95 -32.29
N HIS A 939 36.25 -24.77 -33.46
CA HIS A 939 36.50 -23.61 -34.31
C HIS A 939 35.27 -22.68 -34.26
N CYS A 940 35.48 -21.45 -33.79
CA CYS A 940 34.44 -20.46 -33.53
C CYS A 940 34.61 -19.25 -34.45
N ARG A 941 33.51 -18.74 -35.01
CA ARG A 941 33.50 -17.56 -35.90
C ARG A 941 32.54 -16.50 -35.38
N PRO A 942 32.97 -15.67 -34.42
CA PRO A 942 32.08 -14.76 -33.72
C PRO A 942 31.55 -13.60 -34.58
N TYR A 943 30.31 -13.23 -34.31
CA TYR A 943 29.61 -12.17 -35.02
C TYR A 943 28.63 -11.40 -34.12
N LEU A 944 28.29 -10.19 -34.52
CA LEU A 944 27.28 -9.33 -33.90
C LEU A 944 25.95 -9.44 -34.65
N GLU A 945 24.85 -9.47 -33.91
CA GLU A 945 23.48 -9.42 -34.43
C GLU A 945 22.61 -8.42 -33.66
N SER A 946 21.66 -7.81 -34.35
CA SER A 946 20.58 -7.04 -33.74
C SER A 946 19.29 -7.86 -33.70
N ILE A 947 18.54 -7.70 -32.62
CA ILE A 947 17.30 -8.41 -32.32
C ILE A 947 16.38 -7.47 -31.52
N ASP A 948 15.10 -7.40 -31.86
CA ASP A 948 14.15 -6.59 -31.10
C ASP A 948 13.79 -7.29 -29.78
N VAL A 949 13.85 -6.55 -28.68
CA VAL A 949 13.63 -7.04 -27.32
C VAL A 949 12.60 -6.17 -26.60
N ARG A 950 11.61 -6.81 -25.99
CA ARG A 950 10.67 -6.14 -25.08
C ARG A 950 11.24 -6.14 -23.67
N ILE A 951 11.40 -4.93 -23.13
CA ILE A 951 11.96 -4.67 -21.81
C ILE A 951 10.97 -3.86 -20.95
N GLU A 952 11.18 -3.91 -19.64
CA GLU A 952 10.47 -3.07 -18.67
C GLU A 952 11.49 -2.20 -17.90
N LEU A 953 11.18 -0.91 -17.75
CA LEU A 953 12.01 0.11 -17.11
C LEU A 953 11.21 0.74 -15.96
N SER A 954 11.80 0.99 -14.80
CA SER A 954 11.14 1.69 -13.69
C SER A 954 11.20 3.21 -13.84
N CYS A 955 10.14 3.88 -13.40
CA CYS A 955 10.03 5.34 -13.42
C CYS A 955 10.55 5.97 -12.11
N PRO A 956 11.00 7.25 -12.13
CA PRO A 956 11.12 8.13 -13.30
C PRO A 956 12.45 7.99 -14.07
N GLY A 957 13.46 7.31 -13.49
CA GLY A 957 14.84 7.31 -14.01
C GLY A 957 15.17 6.26 -15.11
N LEU A 958 14.16 5.59 -15.68
CA LEU A 958 14.29 4.54 -16.70
C LEU A 958 15.31 3.43 -16.33
N ILE A 959 15.31 2.99 -15.08
CA ILE A 959 16.22 1.94 -14.60
C ILE A 959 15.67 0.57 -15.02
N ALA A 960 16.51 -0.33 -15.54
CA ALA A 960 16.05 -1.62 -16.07
C ALA A 960 15.45 -2.54 -14.97
N ASN A 961 14.17 -2.93 -15.12
CA ASN A 961 13.51 -3.84 -14.18
C ASN A 961 13.92 -5.31 -14.43
N ARG A 962 15.07 -5.70 -13.90
CA ARG A 962 15.68 -7.03 -14.09
C ARG A 962 14.90 -8.22 -13.49
N LYS A 963 13.82 -7.97 -12.74
CA LYS A 963 12.93 -9.04 -12.24
C LYS A 963 11.99 -9.59 -13.32
N VAL A 964 11.74 -8.81 -14.37
CA VAL A 964 10.96 -9.26 -15.53
C VAL A 964 11.94 -9.78 -16.58
N VAL A 965 11.83 -11.06 -16.92
CA VAL A 965 12.66 -11.67 -17.96
C VAL A 965 12.37 -10.96 -19.30
N PRO A 966 13.39 -10.36 -19.95
CA PRO A 966 13.18 -9.66 -21.22
C PRO A 966 12.77 -10.65 -22.32
N LEU A 967 11.84 -10.24 -23.18
CA LEU A 967 11.33 -11.09 -24.26
C LEU A 967 12.00 -10.71 -25.57
N LEU A 968 12.92 -11.55 -26.04
CA LEU A 968 13.61 -11.41 -27.33
C LEU A 968 12.74 -11.97 -28.47
N ASP A 969 12.58 -11.24 -29.55
CA ASP A 969 11.89 -11.74 -30.76
C ASP A 969 12.91 -12.24 -31.79
N GLU A 970 13.24 -13.53 -31.69
CA GLU A 970 14.19 -14.21 -32.59
C GLU A 970 13.80 -14.16 -34.08
N SER A 971 12.56 -13.80 -34.43
CA SER A 971 12.16 -13.60 -35.84
C SER A 971 12.69 -12.30 -36.46
N THR A 972 13.11 -11.35 -35.62
CA THR A 972 13.61 -10.02 -36.05
C THR A 972 15.12 -9.97 -36.31
N ARG A 973 15.83 -11.06 -35.98
CA ARG A 973 17.30 -11.19 -35.96
C ARG A 973 17.96 -10.76 -37.28
N LYS A 974 18.99 -9.91 -37.19
CA LYS A 974 19.81 -9.44 -38.33
C LYS A 974 21.29 -9.45 -37.95
N THR A 975 22.13 -10.16 -38.71
CA THR A 975 23.59 -10.08 -38.62
C THR A 975 24.06 -8.66 -38.98
N LEU A 976 25.05 -8.14 -38.23
CA LEU A 976 25.60 -6.79 -38.39
C LEU A 976 27.01 -6.81 -38.96
N SER A 977 27.94 -7.46 -38.25
CA SER A 977 29.36 -7.58 -38.60
C SER A 977 29.97 -8.78 -37.87
N THR A 978 31.22 -9.13 -38.17
CA THR A 978 32.05 -10.00 -37.33
C THR A 978 32.45 -9.30 -36.03
N ALA A 979 32.92 -10.07 -35.03
CA ALA A 979 33.34 -9.54 -33.73
C ALA A 979 34.75 -10.03 -33.37
N GLU A 980 35.77 -9.24 -33.69
CA GLU A 980 37.16 -9.51 -33.31
C GLU A 980 37.51 -8.77 -32.01
N VAL A 981 38.05 -9.49 -31.03
CA VAL A 981 38.50 -8.96 -29.74
C VAL A 981 39.77 -9.72 -29.33
N PRO A 982 40.97 -9.23 -29.71
CA PRO A 982 42.22 -9.85 -29.33
C PRO A 982 42.44 -9.86 -27.81
N GLY A 983 43.12 -10.88 -27.31
CA GLY A 983 43.58 -10.95 -25.92
C GLY A 983 42.51 -11.27 -24.87
N ILE A 984 41.34 -11.80 -25.25
CA ILE A 984 40.32 -12.29 -24.28
C ILE A 984 40.91 -13.34 -23.31
N ASP A 985 41.84 -14.15 -23.79
CA ASP A 985 42.57 -15.18 -23.04
C ASP A 985 43.50 -14.58 -21.98
N GLN A 986 44.14 -13.45 -22.28
CA GLN A 986 45.17 -12.81 -21.46
C GLN A 986 44.61 -11.72 -20.54
N ASN A 987 43.70 -10.87 -21.04
CA ASN A 987 43.27 -9.65 -20.36
C ASN A 987 42.04 -9.84 -19.46
N LEU A 988 41.20 -10.85 -19.72
CA LEU A 988 40.13 -11.23 -18.78
C LEU A 988 40.77 -11.82 -17.51
N LEU A 989 40.25 -11.43 -16.34
CA LEU A 989 40.84 -11.76 -15.02
C LEU A 989 42.24 -11.18 -14.73
N LEU A 990 42.95 -10.56 -15.68
CA LEU A 990 44.34 -10.07 -15.50
C LEU A 990 44.57 -9.24 -14.22
N PRO A 991 43.71 -8.26 -13.85
CA PRO A 991 43.93 -7.44 -12.65
C PRO A 991 43.89 -8.21 -11.31
N TYR A 992 43.40 -9.45 -11.32
CA TYR A 992 43.02 -10.19 -10.13
C TYR A 992 44.01 -11.31 -9.79
N ILE A 993 44.95 -11.61 -10.68
CA ILE A 993 45.94 -12.69 -10.54
C ILE A 993 47.23 -12.12 -9.97
N ARG A 994 47.76 -12.77 -8.94
CA ARG A 994 49.06 -12.42 -8.38
C ARG A 994 50.17 -13.03 -9.23
N SER A 995 50.99 -12.17 -9.85
CA SER A 995 52.23 -12.59 -10.50
C SER A 995 53.26 -12.98 -9.43
N GLU A 996 53.28 -14.26 -9.03
CA GLU A 996 54.36 -14.86 -8.23
C GLU A 996 55.42 -15.57 -9.11
N LEU A 997 55.30 -15.44 -10.43
CA LEU A 997 56.22 -15.99 -11.42
C LEU A 997 56.66 -14.87 -12.38
N GLU A 998 57.89 -14.40 -12.21
CA GLU A 998 58.52 -13.43 -13.09
C GLU A 998 58.74 -14.02 -14.50
N GLY A 999 57.84 -13.69 -15.43
CA GLY A 999 57.97 -14.00 -16.85
C GLY A 999 57.03 -15.07 -17.38
N ILE A 1000 56.11 -14.63 -18.26
CA ILE A 1000 55.35 -15.46 -19.20
C ILE A 1000 54.49 -16.55 -18.52
N ASP A 1001 53.34 -16.17 -17.95
CA ASP A 1001 52.26 -17.11 -17.63
C ASP A 1001 50.95 -16.65 -18.33
N ARG A 1002 50.66 -17.24 -19.51
CA ARG A 1002 49.35 -17.11 -20.21
C ARG A 1002 48.22 -17.88 -19.50
N TYR A 1003 48.55 -18.63 -18.44
CA TYR A 1003 47.67 -19.61 -17.83
C TYR A 1003 47.64 -19.50 -16.31
N LEU A 1004 46.42 -19.50 -15.79
CA LEU A 1004 46.09 -19.36 -14.39
C LEU A 1004 46.25 -20.70 -13.67
N LYS A 1005 47.02 -20.69 -12.59
CA LYS A 1005 47.05 -21.75 -11.57
C LYS A 1005 46.27 -21.25 -10.37
N ALA A 1006 45.34 -22.06 -9.87
CA ALA A 1006 44.59 -21.76 -8.65
C ALA A 1006 45.48 -21.87 -7.39
N SER A 1007 46.11 -20.77 -6.97
CA SER A 1007 46.86 -20.71 -5.71
C SER A 1007 45.96 -20.83 -4.47
N ASP A 1008 44.67 -20.53 -4.62
CA ASP A 1008 43.60 -20.73 -3.64
C ASP A 1008 43.02 -22.16 -3.63
N GLY A 1009 43.44 -23.02 -4.57
CA GLY A 1009 42.90 -24.38 -4.74
C GLY A 1009 41.51 -24.45 -5.38
N SER A 1010 40.98 -23.35 -5.94
CA SER A 1010 39.64 -23.28 -6.55
C SER A 1010 39.43 -24.26 -7.71
N PHE A 1011 40.48 -24.62 -8.46
CA PHE A 1011 40.43 -25.67 -9.49
C PHE A 1011 41.77 -26.40 -9.70
N ASN A 1012 41.72 -27.73 -9.86
CA ASN A 1012 42.88 -28.54 -10.26
C ASN A 1012 43.05 -28.52 -11.78
N GLY A 1013 43.58 -27.41 -12.31
CA GLY A 1013 43.64 -27.14 -13.74
C GLY A 1013 44.69 -26.11 -14.16
N THR A 1014 44.84 -25.96 -15.48
CA THR A 1014 45.61 -24.90 -16.14
C THR A 1014 44.70 -24.27 -17.19
N VAL A 1015 44.19 -23.07 -16.91
CA VAL A 1015 43.18 -22.40 -17.75
C VAL A 1015 43.59 -20.96 -18.02
N ASP A 1016 43.12 -20.35 -19.09
CA ASP A 1016 43.32 -18.92 -19.36
C ASP A 1016 42.29 -18.04 -18.60
N GLY A 1017 42.23 -16.73 -18.91
CA GLY A 1017 41.24 -15.81 -18.36
C GLY A 1017 39.78 -16.20 -18.66
N PHE A 1018 39.51 -16.58 -19.91
CA PHE A 1018 38.18 -17.00 -20.37
C PHE A 1018 37.66 -18.22 -19.59
N PHE A 1019 38.44 -19.30 -19.58
CA PHE A 1019 38.08 -20.54 -18.90
C PHE A 1019 38.20 -20.46 -17.38
N GLY A 1020 39.04 -19.55 -16.84
CA GLY A 1020 38.99 -19.17 -15.43
C GLY A 1020 37.61 -18.67 -15.02
N THR A 1021 37.01 -17.78 -15.81
CA THR A 1021 35.66 -17.25 -15.58
C THR A 1021 34.59 -18.33 -15.73
N VAL A 1022 34.69 -19.19 -16.75
CA VAL A 1022 33.78 -20.34 -16.96
C VAL A 1022 33.79 -21.31 -15.77
N VAL A 1023 34.97 -21.62 -15.22
CA VAL A 1023 35.13 -22.58 -14.12
C VAL A 1023 34.64 -21.99 -12.79
N ARG A 1024 35.00 -20.74 -12.47
CA ARG A 1024 34.57 -20.08 -11.23
C ARG A 1024 33.05 -19.87 -11.17
N ARG A 1025 32.42 -19.59 -12.31
CA ARG A 1025 30.95 -19.50 -12.45
C ARG A 1025 30.23 -20.85 -12.42
N GLY A 1026 30.91 -21.92 -11.99
CA GLY A 1026 30.32 -23.21 -11.62
C GLY A 1026 30.34 -24.30 -12.69
N THR A 1027 30.98 -24.10 -13.84
CA THR A 1027 31.15 -25.16 -14.85
C THR A 1027 32.45 -25.93 -14.61
N PRO A 1028 32.43 -27.12 -13.97
CA PRO A 1028 33.67 -27.78 -13.56
C PRO A 1028 34.50 -28.19 -14.78
N LEU A 1029 35.80 -27.91 -14.77
CA LEU A 1029 36.73 -28.15 -15.88
C LEU A 1029 36.63 -29.58 -16.46
N LYS A 1030 36.39 -30.59 -15.61
CA LYS A 1030 36.16 -31.99 -15.99
C LYS A 1030 34.97 -32.22 -16.94
N SER A 1031 33.97 -31.34 -16.95
CA SER A 1031 32.85 -31.40 -17.90
C SER A 1031 33.27 -30.96 -19.30
N LEU A 1032 34.05 -29.87 -19.38
CA LEU A 1032 34.62 -29.30 -20.60
C LEU A 1032 35.57 -30.29 -21.29
N THR A 1033 36.44 -30.96 -20.53
CA THR A 1033 37.39 -31.94 -21.08
C THR A 1033 36.73 -33.24 -21.58
N ASN A 1034 35.55 -33.59 -21.06
CA ASN A 1034 34.91 -34.86 -21.36
C ASN A 1034 34.04 -34.81 -22.62
N ASN A 1035 33.24 -33.74 -22.79
CA ASN A 1035 32.19 -33.67 -23.80
C ASN A 1035 32.30 -32.40 -24.66
N SER A 1036 32.45 -32.56 -25.98
CA SER A 1036 32.53 -31.45 -26.93
C SER A 1036 31.29 -30.55 -26.92
N GLU A 1037 30.09 -31.11 -26.71
CA GLU A 1037 28.85 -30.31 -26.62
C GLU A 1037 28.79 -29.49 -25.32
N SER A 1038 29.38 -29.98 -24.22
CA SER A 1038 29.49 -29.22 -22.97
C SER A 1038 30.53 -28.10 -23.09
N LEU A 1039 31.64 -28.35 -23.79
CA LEU A 1039 32.60 -27.29 -24.15
C LEU A 1039 31.96 -26.23 -25.04
N LYS A 1040 31.21 -26.65 -26.06
CA LYS A 1040 30.49 -25.73 -26.97
C LYS A 1040 29.45 -24.88 -26.22
N ALA A 1041 28.59 -25.51 -25.42
CA ALA A 1041 27.55 -24.81 -24.67
C ALA A 1041 28.14 -23.81 -23.66
N ALA A 1042 29.26 -24.16 -22.99
CA ALA A 1042 29.93 -23.25 -22.07
C ALA A 1042 30.54 -22.02 -22.79
N VAL A 1043 31.10 -22.21 -23.98
CA VAL A 1043 31.60 -21.12 -24.83
C VAL A 1043 30.45 -20.23 -25.32
N GLU A 1044 29.38 -20.82 -25.85
CA GLU A 1044 28.26 -20.09 -26.44
C GLU A 1044 27.35 -19.42 -25.39
N ASP A 1045 27.39 -19.82 -24.10
CA ASP A 1045 26.84 -19.02 -23.00
C ASP A 1045 27.79 -17.90 -22.55
N MET A 1046 29.09 -18.17 -22.42
CA MET A 1046 30.01 -17.19 -21.80
C MET A 1046 30.41 -16.04 -22.74
N TYR A 1047 30.72 -16.33 -24.00
CA TYR A 1047 31.21 -15.30 -24.94
C TYR A 1047 30.22 -14.14 -25.13
N PRO A 1048 28.90 -14.35 -25.32
CA PRO A 1048 27.93 -13.25 -25.39
C PRO A 1048 27.89 -12.36 -24.12
N ARG A 1049 28.21 -12.92 -22.95
CA ARG A 1049 28.15 -12.21 -21.65
C ARG A 1049 29.34 -11.28 -21.44
N ILE A 1050 30.53 -11.76 -21.81
CA ILE A 1050 31.75 -10.94 -21.86
C ILE A 1050 31.55 -9.83 -22.89
N MET A 1051 31.12 -10.19 -24.10
CA MET A 1051 30.88 -9.24 -25.18
C MET A 1051 29.82 -8.20 -24.83
N ALA A 1052 28.76 -8.53 -24.09
CA ALA A 1052 27.78 -7.54 -23.64
C ALA A 1052 28.43 -6.38 -22.87
N GLN A 1053 29.43 -6.65 -22.02
CA GLN A 1053 30.10 -5.58 -21.27
C GLN A 1053 31.09 -4.79 -22.14
N ILE A 1054 31.77 -5.44 -23.10
CA ILE A 1054 32.66 -4.78 -24.07
C ILE A 1054 31.85 -3.88 -25.04
N LEU A 1055 30.72 -4.38 -25.55
CA LEU A 1055 29.77 -3.61 -26.36
C LEU A 1055 29.22 -2.41 -25.60
N ASN A 1056 29.04 -2.53 -24.28
CA ASN A 1056 28.55 -1.43 -23.44
C ASN A 1056 29.54 -0.25 -23.33
N GLN A 1057 30.85 -0.50 -23.52
CA GLN A 1057 31.87 0.55 -23.55
C GLN A 1057 32.02 1.19 -24.93
N ASN A 1058 31.78 0.42 -25.98
CA ASN A 1058 31.94 0.84 -27.37
C ASN A 1058 30.65 1.48 -27.90
N ARG A 1059 30.14 2.49 -27.18
CA ARG A 1059 28.95 3.29 -27.52
C ARG A 1059 29.35 4.61 -28.19
N VAL A 1060 28.63 5.01 -29.23
CA VAL A 1060 28.75 6.32 -29.89
C VAL A 1060 27.37 6.98 -29.99
N LYS A 1061 27.34 8.32 -30.01
CA LYS A 1061 26.09 9.08 -30.17
C LYS A 1061 25.39 8.67 -31.47
N ALA A 1062 24.07 8.52 -31.42
CA ALA A 1062 23.24 8.14 -32.56
C ALA A 1062 22.39 9.32 -33.05
N ASP A 1063 21.91 9.21 -34.29
CA ASP A 1063 20.85 10.07 -34.78
C ASP A 1063 19.56 9.85 -33.98
N PRO A 1064 18.84 10.92 -33.60
CA PRO A 1064 17.69 10.85 -32.70
C PRO A 1064 16.54 10.02 -33.28
N LYS A 1065 16.32 8.82 -32.73
CA LYS A 1065 15.26 7.89 -33.15
C LYS A 1065 14.24 7.67 -32.03
N ILE A 1066 12.97 7.90 -32.34
CA ILE A 1066 11.86 7.80 -31.38
C ILE A 1066 11.24 6.40 -31.42
N TYR A 1067 11.00 5.83 -30.23
CA TYR A 1067 10.28 4.59 -30.01
C TYR A 1067 9.03 4.86 -29.16
N ASN A 1068 7.96 4.09 -29.43
CA ASN A 1068 6.71 4.18 -28.66
C ASN A 1068 6.75 3.16 -27.52
N GLY A 1069 6.62 3.64 -26.28
CA GLY A 1069 6.47 2.82 -25.08
C GLY A 1069 5.08 2.96 -24.45
N THR A 1070 4.77 2.10 -23.48
CA THR A 1070 3.56 2.21 -22.64
C THR A 1070 3.95 2.40 -21.18
N ALA A 1071 3.66 3.59 -20.64
CA ALA A 1071 3.91 3.93 -19.25
C ALA A 1071 2.70 3.59 -18.38
N GLN A 1072 2.96 3.01 -17.20
CA GLN A 1072 1.97 2.63 -16.20
C GLN A 1072 1.97 3.67 -15.07
N PHE A 1073 0.88 4.41 -14.94
CA PHE A 1073 0.68 5.44 -13.91
C PHE A 1073 -0.22 4.92 -12.79
N GLN A 1074 0.22 5.05 -11.54
CA GLN A 1074 -0.56 4.65 -10.36
C GLN A 1074 -1.58 5.72 -9.92
N ASN A 1075 -1.55 6.90 -10.55
CA ASN A 1075 -2.06 8.16 -10.00
C ASN A 1075 -3.59 8.37 -10.03
N ARG A 1076 -4.40 7.31 -10.17
CA ARG A 1076 -5.87 7.43 -10.14
C ARG A 1076 -6.50 6.38 -9.24
N PHE A 1077 -6.89 6.83 -8.06
CA PHE A 1077 -7.86 6.13 -7.23
C PHE A 1077 -9.21 6.06 -7.95
N ARG A 1078 -9.81 4.87 -8.00
CA ARG A 1078 -11.18 4.66 -8.48
C ARG A 1078 -12.07 4.18 -7.35
N LEU A 1079 -13.33 4.62 -7.39
CA LEU A 1079 -14.40 4.06 -6.58
C LEU A 1079 -14.89 2.78 -7.26
N VAL A 1080 -14.75 1.67 -6.54
CA VAL A 1080 -15.28 0.35 -6.90
C VAL A 1080 -16.47 0.05 -6.01
N GLN A 1081 -17.55 -0.45 -6.61
CA GLN A 1081 -18.74 -0.86 -5.87
C GLN A 1081 -18.59 -2.28 -5.33
N ASN A 1082 -18.76 -2.45 -4.02
CA ASN A 1082 -18.62 -3.73 -3.35
C ASN A 1082 -19.78 -4.67 -3.72
N GLY A 1083 -19.46 -5.83 -4.30
CA GLY A 1083 -20.46 -6.81 -4.75
C GLY A 1083 -21.29 -7.43 -3.62
N ALA A 1084 -20.69 -7.71 -2.46
CA ALA A 1084 -21.42 -8.27 -1.32
C ALA A 1084 -22.41 -7.25 -0.74
N SER A 1085 -21.96 -6.02 -0.47
CA SER A 1085 -22.81 -4.91 -0.01
C SER A 1085 -23.95 -4.64 -0.99
N THR A 1086 -23.66 -4.67 -2.29
CA THR A 1086 -24.66 -4.49 -3.36
C THR A 1086 -25.73 -5.58 -3.35
N ARG A 1087 -25.32 -6.86 -3.34
CA ARG A 1087 -26.24 -8.01 -3.40
C ARG A 1087 -27.14 -8.07 -2.15
N VAL A 1088 -26.61 -7.77 -0.96
CA VAL A 1088 -27.44 -7.69 0.26
C VAL A 1088 -28.38 -6.47 0.20
N LEU A 1089 -27.90 -5.31 -0.24
CA LEU A 1089 -28.74 -4.11 -0.36
C LEU A 1089 -29.90 -4.30 -1.35
N GLN A 1090 -29.64 -4.94 -2.50
CA GLN A 1090 -30.68 -5.34 -3.46
C GLN A 1090 -31.68 -6.33 -2.83
N ALA A 1091 -31.22 -7.34 -2.10
CA ALA A 1091 -32.10 -8.31 -1.43
C ALA A 1091 -33.02 -7.64 -0.38
N LEU A 1092 -32.51 -6.67 0.39
CA LEU A 1092 -33.31 -5.91 1.36
C LEU A 1092 -34.35 -5.00 0.66
N LEU A 1093 -33.98 -4.33 -0.44
CA LEU A 1093 -34.92 -3.53 -1.24
C LEU A 1093 -36.03 -4.40 -1.86
N VAL A 1094 -35.70 -5.59 -2.38
CA VAL A 1094 -36.68 -6.55 -2.89
C VAL A 1094 -37.57 -7.08 -1.77
N ALA A 1095 -37.02 -7.40 -0.60
CA ALA A 1095 -37.81 -7.81 0.56
C ALA A 1095 -38.80 -6.71 1.01
N MET A 1096 -38.39 -5.44 1.01
CA MET A 1096 -39.28 -4.31 1.29
C MET A 1096 -40.36 -4.15 0.21
N ALA A 1097 -40.03 -4.31 -1.07
CA ALA A 1097 -41.01 -4.27 -2.16
C ALA A 1097 -42.05 -5.39 -2.03
N LEU A 1098 -41.63 -6.60 -1.67
CA LEU A 1098 -42.52 -7.74 -1.37
C LEU A 1098 -43.40 -7.47 -0.14
N CYS A 1099 -42.87 -6.84 0.91
CA CYS A 1099 -43.68 -6.41 2.06
C CYS A 1099 -44.77 -5.41 1.66
N ILE A 1100 -44.46 -4.42 0.81
CA ILE A 1100 -45.47 -3.46 0.30
C ILE A 1100 -46.49 -4.20 -0.58
N ALA A 1101 -46.04 -5.12 -1.44
CA ALA A 1101 -46.92 -5.91 -2.30
C ALA A 1101 -47.91 -6.76 -1.50
N ALA A 1102 -47.47 -7.37 -0.39
CA ALA A 1102 -48.35 -8.08 0.53
C ALA A 1102 -49.45 -7.17 1.11
N THR A 1103 -49.18 -5.88 1.36
CA THR A 1103 -50.23 -4.93 1.79
C THR A 1103 -51.27 -4.64 0.71
N LEU A 1104 -50.95 -4.80 -0.59
CA LEU A 1104 -51.91 -4.59 -1.70
C LEU A 1104 -53.03 -5.64 -1.72
N MET A 1105 -52.76 -6.82 -1.14
CA MET A 1105 -53.75 -7.87 -0.88
C MET A 1105 -54.67 -7.53 0.31
N GLY A 1106 -54.31 -6.51 1.10
CA GLY A 1106 -55.11 -5.98 2.20
C GLY A 1106 -56.35 -5.20 1.75
N ARG A 1107 -57.28 -4.99 2.68
CA ARG A 1107 -58.54 -4.28 2.46
C ARG A 1107 -58.31 -2.82 2.03
N SER A 1108 -59.27 -2.29 1.26
CA SER A 1108 -59.24 -0.90 0.78
C SER A 1108 -59.51 0.08 1.93
N THR A 1109 -58.67 1.10 2.07
CA THR A 1109 -58.88 2.23 3.00
C THR A 1109 -59.81 3.32 2.44
N LYS A 1110 -60.27 3.20 1.20
CA LYS A 1110 -61.29 4.11 0.63
C LYS A 1110 -62.60 3.97 1.42
N GLY A 1111 -63.18 5.09 1.84
CA GLY A 1111 -64.48 5.10 2.53
C GLY A 1111 -64.45 4.57 3.97
N VAL A 1112 -63.30 4.62 4.66
CA VAL A 1112 -63.17 4.12 6.05
C VAL A 1112 -63.23 5.23 7.10
N LEU A 1113 -62.73 6.44 6.79
CA LEU A 1113 -62.77 7.59 7.70
C LEU A 1113 -63.10 8.89 6.98
N PRO A 1114 -64.09 9.69 7.44
CA PRO A 1114 -64.44 10.98 6.83
C PRO A 1114 -63.38 12.06 7.11
N LYS A 1115 -62.61 11.89 8.20
CA LYS A 1115 -61.66 12.86 8.73
C LYS A 1115 -60.45 12.14 9.35
N ASN A 1116 -59.39 12.90 9.60
CA ASN A 1116 -58.13 12.41 10.16
C ASN A 1116 -58.27 12.16 11.69
N PRO A 1117 -58.10 10.93 12.20
CA PRO A 1117 -58.48 10.55 13.58
C PRO A 1117 -57.38 10.85 14.62
N ARG A 1118 -56.55 11.88 14.42
CA ARG A 1118 -55.38 12.20 15.28
C ARG A 1118 -55.50 13.48 16.10
N SER A 1119 -56.68 14.08 16.15
CA SER A 1119 -57.06 15.08 17.16
C SER A 1119 -58.17 14.53 18.04
N ILE A 1120 -58.28 15.05 19.27
CA ILE A 1120 -59.28 14.62 20.26
C ILE A 1120 -60.69 14.80 19.68
N ALA A 1121 -60.95 15.95 19.05
CA ALA A 1121 -62.26 16.27 18.46
C ALA A 1121 -62.60 15.35 17.28
N ALA A 1122 -61.60 14.88 16.54
CA ALA A 1122 -61.83 13.95 15.44
C ALA A 1122 -62.36 12.62 15.98
N VAL A 1123 -61.70 12.01 16.98
CA VAL A 1123 -62.14 10.73 17.55
C VAL A 1123 -63.40 10.89 18.41
N ALA A 1124 -63.54 11.99 19.16
CA ALA A 1124 -64.78 12.32 19.88
C ALA A 1124 -65.98 12.39 18.91
N SER A 1125 -65.83 13.01 17.74
CA SER A 1125 -66.88 12.99 16.71
C SER A 1125 -67.17 11.63 16.07
N LEU A 1126 -66.34 10.60 16.29
CA LEU A 1126 -66.64 9.21 15.93
C LEU A 1126 -67.32 8.43 17.07
N LEU A 1127 -67.30 8.97 18.29
CA LEU A 1127 -67.84 8.35 19.52
C LEU A 1127 -69.11 9.04 20.05
N ALA A 1128 -69.39 10.28 19.63
CA ALA A 1128 -70.63 10.97 19.96
C ALA A 1128 -71.85 10.18 19.46
N GLY A 1129 -72.91 10.14 20.27
CA GLY A 1129 -74.09 9.30 20.03
C GLY A 1129 -73.86 7.78 20.20
N SER A 1130 -72.65 7.32 20.55
CA SER A 1130 -72.37 5.88 20.69
C SER A 1130 -72.88 5.30 22.00
N SER A 1131 -73.47 4.10 21.94
CA SER A 1131 -73.78 3.29 23.13
C SER A 1131 -72.55 2.99 24.01
N LEU A 1132 -71.35 2.94 23.41
CA LEU A 1132 -70.09 2.72 24.14
C LEU A 1132 -69.83 3.76 25.26
N LEU A 1133 -70.40 4.97 25.17
CA LEU A 1133 -70.19 6.01 26.18
C LEU A 1133 -71.23 6.03 27.31
N HIS A 1134 -72.19 5.09 27.33
CA HIS A 1134 -73.18 4.99 28.41
C HIS A 1134 -72.53 4.45 29.70
N ASP A 1135 -72.98 4.95 30.86
CA ASP A 1135 -72.44 4.54 32.18
C ASP A 1135 -72.57 3.02 32.43
N ASP A 1136 -73.58 2.37 31.85
CA ASP A 1136 -73.79 0.91 31.92
C ASP A 1136 -72.67 0.09 31.26
N ILE A 1137 -71.93 0.68 30.31
CA ILE A 1137 -70.85 0.03 29.53
C ILE A 1137 -69.47 0.56 29.93
N ILE A 1138 -69.37 1.83 30.32
CA ILE A 1138 -68.16 2.43 30.89
C ILE A 1138 -68.52 3.09 32.23
N PRO A 1139 -68.45 2.36 33.36
CA PRO A 1139 -68.77 2.91 34.67
C PRO A 1139 -67.76 3.98 35.11
N PRO A 1140 -68.14 4.94 35.98
CA PRO A 1140 -67.24 5.96 36.51
C PRO A 1140 -66.05 5.34 37.25
N GLY A 1141 -64.88 5.98 37.11
CA GLY A 1141 -63.60 5.46 37.61
C GLY A 1141 -62.81 4.64 36.56
N SER A 1142 -63.44 4.23 35.46
CA SER A 1142 -62.76 3.51 34.35
C SER A 1142 -61.68 4.34 33.65
N GLU A 1143 -61.74 5.67 33.76
CA GLU A 1143 -60.71 6.59 33.25
C GLU A 1143 -59.37 6.49 33.98
N TRP A 1144 -59.32 5.92 35.19
CA TRP A 1144 -58.09 5.68 35.97
C TRP A 1144 -57.49 4.30 35.77
N LEU A 1145 -58.19 3.38 35.10
CA LEU A 1145 -57.73 2.03 34.84
C LEU A 1145 -56.91 1.98 33.54
N SER A 1146 -55.86 1.16 33.50
CA SER A 1146 -55.16 0.85 32.26
C SER A 1146 -55.95 -0.11 31.36
N ASP A 1147 -55.56 -0.20 30.08
CA ASP A 1147 -56.13 -1.16 29.13
C ASP A 1147 -56.03 -2.61 29.66
N GLU A 1148 -54.93 -2.94 30.34
CA GLU A 1148 -54.67 -4.28 30.92
C GLU A 1148 -55.54 -4.56 32.16
N GLU A 1149 -55.83 -3.53 32.98
CA GLU A 1149 -56.74 -3.67 34.13
C GLU A 1149 -58.21 -3.73 33.72
N LEU A 1150 -58.61 -3.05 32.63
CA LEU A 1150 -59.93 -3.20 32.03
C LEU A 1150 -60.14 -4.60 31.43
N GLU A 1151 -59.11 -5.14 30.76
CA GLU A 1151 -59.11 -6.50 30.22
C GLU A 1151 -59.22 -7.55 31.36
N CYS A 1152 -58.45 -7.38 32.45
CA CYS A 1152 -58.53 -8.23 33.65
C CYS A 1152 -59.86 -8.12 34.42
N ARG A 1153 -60.58 -6.99 34.33
CA ARG A 1153 -61.94 -6.82 34.88
C ARG A 1153 -63.05 -7.29 33.93
N GLU A 1154 -62.68 -7.84 32.77
CA GLU A 1154 -63.59 -8.37 31.76
C GLU A 1154 -64.65 -7.39 31.21
N LEU A 1155 -64.44 -6.07 31.36
CA LEU A 1155 -65.48 -5.04 31.15
C LEU A 1155 -66.20 -5.11 29.79
N PHE A 1156 -65.48 -5.44 28.71
CA PHE A 1156 -66.02 -5.54 27.35
C PHE A 1156 -66.23 -6.99 26.86
N LYS A 1157 -66.20 -7.97 27.77
CA LYS A 1157 -66.33 -9.40 27.43
C LYS A 1157 -67.74 -9.71 26.94
N GLY A 1158 -67.83 -10.31 25.74
CA GLY A 1158 -69.10 -10.61 25.08
C GLY A 1158 -69.67 -9.45 24.25
N LEU A 1159 -69.18 -8.22 24.42
CA LEU A 1159 -69.56 -7.08 23.58
C LEU A 1159 -68.83 -7.10 22.23
N ALA A 1160 -69.52 -6.67 21.18
CA ALA A 1160 -69.01 -6.65 19.82
C ALA A 1160 -69.25 -5.27 19.18
N PHE A 1161 -68.17 -4.63 18.72
CA PHE A 1161 -68.16 -3.24 18.30
C PHE A 1161 -68.22 -3.11 16.77
N SER A 1162 -68.93 -2.10 16.30
CA SER A 1162 -69.04 -1.72 14.88
C SER A 1162 -69.29 -0.22 14.75
N ILE A 1163 -69.03 0.33 13.57
CA ILE A 1163 -69.33 1.72 13.22
C ILE A 1163 -70.55 1.70 12.28
N GLY A 1164 -71.73 2.06 12.80
CA GLY A 1164 -73.03 1.86 12.15
C GLY A 1164 -73.35 2.71 10.92
N TRP A 1165 -72.34 3.28 10.25
CA TRP A 1165 -72.49 4.29 9.18
C TRP A 1165 -72.55 3.67 7.78
N TRP A 1166 -72.49 2.34 7.70
CA TRP A 1166 -72.37 1.55 6.47
C TRP A 1166 -73.47 0.48 6.39
N LYS A 1167 -74.65 0.75 6.97
CA LYS A 1167 -75.72 -0.25 7.17
C LYS A 1167 -76.54 -0.63 5.91
N ASP A 1168 -76.36 0.08 4.81
CA ASP A 1168 -77.20 -0.07 3.59
C ASP A 1168 -76.56 -0.95 2.48
N GLU A 1169 -75.41 -1.57 2.72
CA GLU A 1169 -74.76 -2.51 1.78
C GLU A 1169 -74.45 -3.86 2.47
N ASP A 1170 -75.22 -4.90 2.09
CA ASP A 1170 -74.96 -6.34 2.27
C ASP A 1170 -74.79 -6.92 3.70
N MET A 1171 -75.87 -7.07 4.48
CA MET A 1171 -76.04 -8.24 5.39
C MET A 1171 -77.52 -8.62 5.57
N ASP A 1172 -77.91 -9.71 4.91
CA ASP A 1172 -79.08 -10.53 5.24
C ASP A 1172 -78.61 -11.78 6.00
N ILE A 1173 -79.54 -12.46 6.70
CA ILE A 1173 -79.37 -13.75 7.45
C ILE A 1173 -78.84 -13.67 8.90
N ASP A 1174 -79.52 -14.47 9.75
CA ASP A 1174 -79.29 -14.86 11.15
C ASP A 1174 -79.33 -13.78 12.26
N GLY A 1175 -80.39 -13.89 13.08
CA GLY A 1175 -80.68 -12.98 14.19
C GLY A 1175 -79.94 -13.32 15.48
N GLN A 1176 -79.05 -12.42 15.89
CA GLN A 1176 -78.78 -12.13 17.29
C GLN A 1176 -79.08 -10.64 17.53
N GLU A 1177 -79.48 -10.25 18.74
CA GLU A 1177 -79.88 -8.87 19.05
C GLU A 1177 -78.68 -7.89 18.98
N SER A 1178 -78.43 -7.36 17.79
CA SER A 1178 -77.51 -6.25 17.60
C SER A 1178 -78.15 -4.97 18.15
N VAL A 1179 -77.64 -4.43 19.26
CA VAL A 1179 -78.00 -3.09 19.73
C VAL A 1179 -77.58 -2.09 18.66
N GLY A 1180 -78.55 -1.61 17.88
CA GLY A 1180 -78.31 -0.84 16.67
C GLY A 1180 -79.27 0.33 16.55
N PHE A 1181 -78.73 1.50 16.23
CA PHE A 1181 -79.50 2.72 16.09
C PHE A 1181 -80.59 2.64 15.01
N SER A 1182 -81.73 3.24 15.33
CA SER A 1182 -82.70 3.80 14.39
C SER A 1182 -82.44 5.30 14.29
N SER A 1183 -82.54 5.88 13.10
CA SER A 1183 -82.41 7.32 12.88
C SER A 1183 -83.75 7.94 12.50
N ALA A 1184 -84.12 9.02 13.19
CA ALA A 1184 -85.15 10.00 12.80
C ALA A 1184 -84.55 11.40 12.98
#